data_AF-A0A815HKK5-F1
#
_entry.id   AF-A0A815HKK5-F1
#
_cell.length_a   1.000
_cell.length_b   1.000
_cell.length_c   1.000
_cell.angle_alpha   90.00
_cell.angle_beta   90.00
_cell.angle_gamma   90.00
#
_symmetry.space_group_name_H-M   'P 1'
#
loop_
_entity.id
_entity.type
_entity.pdbx_description
1 polymer ?
#
loop_
_entity_poly.entity_id
_entity_poly.type
_entity_poly.pdbx_seq_one_letter_code
_entity_poly.pdbx_strand_id
1 'polypeptide(L)'
;STLSGFVAEKASLQKLRNICRHYENRRGIHVDNVIAEHDARAAQSYSFFVGKGLSEDESLAAAFAISFYTGSKSEACSRGASLIARQSNGVVIDDKIVQELSEASIILYYLVKVKALSYIPYYWGYVTRACQLKDEELELYTAGALITWIQFSSSKKGKKVASNAGFAGRNTFFKICSLTGRPIKEFSNYPEEDEVLFLPHSTFLVFKHVTSHHGRQHSIYMRQVELGLSAWSVLWVDDNIFNPEWENKEHMEYAAAKELNKNVHFIPKSSTENALSFLRSLFGQILKNRNTLRIVTDMHRSNEQSPNNAGSRLIKGLRQLGFQNSCFVFTMQRGICNEILKNELNDQEHQNIIVSAKTQDLRNDLVKIFDQDIDLSKSITSQRILSKIPQTNTPVFTIPTRTISGTEFGNSIMNVGPTQTREDLIFAQFQAGNVPDFMRNAIPITVTAGNDTLIYWVLPDVLCIGTDKDYLRTPMNPLTAKKIADLYSAILPTRKMAHQIWQAATIKLNPNPNGAPYDATMMSTERMIFHNNKIQAALTNKIPGELISGHKKDVVISIGLLTKPQNVAIVGWWYPSGQMIQPLNYASHDRFYKDYSHGIRLINRMVTINGQWYDIYDVLQHKTFASLISDEGPFNATQMYT
;
A
#
# COMPACT_ATOMS: atom_id res chain seq x y z
N SER A 1 1.30 -10.37 6.09
CA SER A 1 -0.13 -10.45 6.36
C SER A 1 -0.65 -9.02 6.42
N THR A 2 -1.56 -8.67 5.51
CA THR A 2 -2.30 -7.41 5.62
C THR A 2 -3.08 -7.42 6.94
N LEU A 3 -3.37 -6.25 7.54
CA LEU A 3 -4.22 -6.10 8.73
C LEU A 3 -5.52 -6.94 8.60
N SER A 4 -6.02 -7.11 7.37
CA SER A 4 -7.17 -7.95 7.04
C SER A 4 -6.94 -9.46 7.25
N GLY A 5 -5.75 -10.00 7.01
CA GLY A 5 -5.45 -11.42 7.27
C GLY A 5 -5.36 -11.74 8.77
N PHE A 6 -4.74 -10.84 9.54
CA PHE A 6 -4.65 -10.98 11.01
C PHE A 6 -6.00 -10.80 11.71
N VAL A 7 -6.85 -9.90 11.22
CA VAL A 7 -8.20 -9.71 11.76
C VAL A 7 -9.15 -10.82 11.30
N ALA A 8 -9.03 -11.33 10.06
CA ALA A 8 -9.86 -12.43 9.55
C ALA A 8 -9.75 -13.72 10.38
N GLU A 9 -8.53 -14.12 10.77
CA GLU A 9 -8.29 -15.32 11.60
C GLU A 9 -8.83 -15.20 13.03
N LYS A 10 -9.14 -13.97 13.48
CA LYS A 10 -9.55 -13.65 14.86
C LYS A 10 -10.96 -13.08 14.97
N ALA A 11 -11.68 -12.91 13.87
CA ALA A 11 -12.97 -12.25 13.79
C ALA A 11 -14.11 -13.27 13.69
N SER A 12 -15.06 -13.20 14.62
CA SER A 12 -16.30 -14.00 14.59
C SER A 12 -17.48 -13.11 14.96
N LEU A 13 -18.70 -13.47 14.53
CA LEU A 13 -19.93 -12.79 14.91
C LEU A 13 -20.06 -12.68 16.43
N GLN A 14 -19.71 -13.75 17.16
CA GLN A 14 -19.73 -13.77 18.62
C GLN A 14 -18.77 -12.74 19.23
N LYS A 15 -17.57 -12.60 18.65
CA LYS A 15 -16.59 -11.63 19.14
C LYS A 15 -16.98 -10.19 18.80
N LEU A 16 -17.57 -9.96 17.62
CA LEU A 16 -18.15 -8.68 17.25
C LEU A 16 -19.26 -8.27 18.23
N ARG A 17 -20.18 -9.19 18.55
CA ARG A 17 -21.23 -8.98 19.55
C ARG A 17 -20.66 -8.64 20.92
N ASN A 18 -19.66 -9.39 21.39
CA ASN A 18 -19.03 -9.14 22.69
C ASN A 18 -18.37 -7.75 22.76
N ILE A 19 -17.71 -7.32 21.67
CA ILE A 19 -17.09 -6.00 21.57
C ILE A 19 -18.18 -4.90 21.55
N CYS A 20 -19.20 -5.03 20.71
CA CYS A 20 -20.31 -4.07 20.67
C CYS A 20 -21.04 -3.98 22.01
N ARG A 21 -21.25 -5.10 22.69
CA ARG A 21 -21.83 -5.18 24.04
C ARG A 21 -21.00 -4.41 25.07
N HIS A 22 -19.67 -4.41 24.97
CA HIS A 22 -18.79 -3.61 25.82
C HIS A 22 -19.01 -2.11 25.59
N TYR A 23 -19.14 -1.66 24.35
CA TYR A 23 -19.39 -0.25 24.01
C TYR A 23 -20.79 0.26 24.40
N GLU A 24 -21.78 -0.63 24.49
CA GLU A 24 -23.15 -0.32 24.93
C GLU A 24 -23.36 -0.34 26.45
N ASN A 25 -22.39 -0.86 27.21
CA ASN A 25 -22.51 -1.01 28.66
C ASN A 25 -22.40 0.34 29.39
N ARG A 26 -23.54 1.03 29.56
CA ARG A 26 -23.68 2.28 30.32
C ARG A 26 -24.79 2.19 31.37
N ARG A 27 -24.67 2.99 32.43
CA ARG A 27 -25.71 3.14 33.47
C ARG A 27 -27.06 3.53 32.84
N GLY A 28 -28.11 2.76 33.13
CA GLY A 28 -29.48 3.06 32.74
C GLY A 28 -29.94 2.48 31.39
N ILE A 29 -29.10 1.72 30.69
CA ILE A 29 -29.44 1.07 29.42
C ILE A 29 -29.44 -0.46 29.60
N HIS A 30 -30.53 -1.12 29.20
CA HIS A 30 -30.58 -2.59 29.11
C HIS A 30 -29.86 -3.04 27.85
N VAL A 31 -28.55 -3.30 27.97
CA VAL A 31 -27.68 -3.67 26.85
C VAL A 31 -28.20 -4.85 26.03
N ASP A 32 -28.83 -5.84 26.67
CA ASP A 32 -29.42 -6.99 25.97
C ASP A 32 -30.53 -6.59 25.00
N ASN A 33 -31.33 -5.57 25.33
CA ASN A 33 -32.41 -5.09 24.46
C ASN A 33 -31.84 -4.36 23.23
N VAL A 34 -30.79 -3.53 23.43
CA VAL A 34 -30.13 -2.79 22.34
C VAL A 34 -29.43 -3.75 21.36
N ILE A 35 -28.75 -4.77 21.88
CA ILE A 35 -28.11 -5.79 21.04
C ILE A 35 -29.18 -6.62 20.30
N ALA A 36 -30.31 -6.95 20.93
CA ALA A 36 -31.41 -7.65 20.29
C ALA A 36 -32.06 -6.83 19.16
N GLU A 37 -32.17 -5.50 19.30
CA GLU A 37 -32.64 -4.61 18.24
C GLU A 37 -31.68 -4.62 17.03
N HIS A 38 -30.37 -4.57 17.27
CA HIS A 38 -29.36 -4.68 16.20
C HIS A 38 -29.39 -6.04 15.52
N ASP A 39 -29.55 -7.13 16.27
CA ASP A 39 -29.68 -8.49 15.73
C ASP A 39 -30.95 -8.65 14.89
N ALA A 40 -32.09 -8.11 15.35
CA ALA A 40 -33.35 -8.13 14.60
C ALA A 40 -33.22 -7.36 13.27
N ARG A 41 -32.52 -6.22 13.26
CA ARG A 41 -32.27 -5.44 12.05
C ARG A 41 -31.29 -6.13 11.10
N ALA A 42 -30.25 -6.76 11.64
CA ALA A 42 -29.31 -7.56 10.87
C ALA A 42 -30.03 -8.75 10.17
N ALA A 43 -30.92 -9.44 10.89
CA ALA A 43 -31.72 -10.54 10.36
C ALA A 43 -32.68 -10.12 9.23
N GLN A 44 -33.04 -8.84 9.12
CA GLN A 44 -33.86 -8.33 8.01
C GLN A 44 -33.06 -8.01 6.74
N SER A 45 -31.76 -7.76 6.88
CA SER A 45 -30.92 -7.19 5.80
C SER A 45 -29.75 -8.08 5.36
N TYR A 46 -29.45 -9.16 6.10
CA TYR A 46 -28.34 -10.06 5.78
C TYR A 46 -28.48 -10.78 4.42
N SER A 47 -29.71 -11.04 3.96
CA SER A 47 -29.98 -11.72 2.70
C SER A 47 -29.39 -10.98 1.48
N PHE A 48 -29.25 -9.65 1.58
CA PHE A 48 -28.56 -8.84 0.58
C PHE A 48 -27.10 -9.28 0.39
N PHE A 49 -26.38 -9.53 1.49
CA PHE A 49 -24.97 -9.95 1.47
C PHE A 49 -24.81 -11.41 1.05
N VAL A 50 -25.75 -12.28 1.44
CA VAL A 50 -25.81 -13.67 0.95
C VAL A 50 -25.94 -13.71 -0.58
N GLY A 51 -26.82 -12.87 -1.14
CA GLY A 51 -26.99 -12.72 -2.60
C GLY A 51 -25.75 -12.19 -3.34
N LYS A 52 -24.75 -11.66 -2.61
CA LYS A 52 -23.46 -11.20 -3.16
C LYS A 52 -22.32 -12.20 -2.96
N GLY A 53 -22.59 -13.38 -2.38
CA GLY A 53 -21.63 -14.49 -2.26
C GLY A 53 -20.90 -14.59 -0.92
N LEU A 54 -21.36 -13.90 0.13
CA LEU A 54 -20.84 -14.06 1.50
C LEU A 54 -21.52 -15.24 2.21
N SER A 55 -20.84 -15.85 3.20
CA SER A 55 -21.48 -16.85 4.04
C SER A 55 -22.56 -16.22 4.93
N GLU A 56 -23.47 -17.04 5.47
CA GLU A 56 -24.57 -16.57 6.30
C GLU A 56 -24.08 -15.85 7.58
N ASP A 57 -23.11 -16.44 8.28
CA ASP A 57 -22.49 -15.85 9.48
C ASP A 57 -21.80 -14.52 9.18
N GLU A 58 -21.16 -14.43 8.03
CA GLU A 58 -20.43 -13.25 7.57
C GLU A 58 -21.38 -12.12 7.16
N SER A 59 -22.49 -12.49 6.53
CA SER A 59 -23.57 -11.60 6.11
C SER A 59 -24.29 -11.00 7.32
N LEU A 60 -24.55 -11.82 8.34
CA LEU A 60 -25.13 -11.38 9.61
C LEU A 60 -24.19 -10.42 10.34
N ALA A 61 -22.89 -10.73 10.41
CA ALA A 61 -21.91 -9.85 11.03
C ALA A 61 -21.75 -8.50 10.31
N ALA A 62 -21.83 -8.50 8.97
CA ALA A 62 -21.80 -7.29 8.16
C ALA A 62 -23.02 -6.38 8.41
N ALA A 63 -24.22 -6.96 8.38
CA ALA A 63 -25.45 -6.24 8.64
C ALA A 63 -25.53 -5.71 10.08
N PHE A 64 -25.08 -6.51 11.06
CA PHE A 64 -24.99 -6.11 12.46
C PHE A 64 -24.03 -4.92 12.66
N ALA A 65 -22.88 -4.91 11.99
CA ALA A 65 -21.94 -3.79 12.09
C ALA A 65 -22.51 -2.46 11.55
N ILE A 66 -23.31 -2.50 10.48
CA ILE A 66 -24.00 -1.29 9.97
C ILE A 66 -25.09 -0.83 10.94
N SER A 67 -25.88 -1.75 11.50
CA SER A 67 -26.90 -1.42 12.49
C SER A 67 -26.27 -0.83 13.77
N PHE A 68 -25.14 -1.36 14.22
CA PHE A 68 -24.39 -0.81 15.35
C PHE A 68 -23.85 0.60 15.06
N TYR A 69 -23.37 0.86 13.84
CA TYR A 69 -22.92 2.20 13.44
C TYR A 69 -24.06 3.23 13.45
N THR A 70 -25.24 2.85 12.95
CA THR A 70 -26.39 3.75 12.78
C THR A 70 -27.28 3.90 14.02
N GLY A 71 -27.14 3.02 15.02
CA GLY A 71 -27.89 3.08 16.27
C GLY A 71 -27.28 4.06 17.28
N SER A 72 -26.39 3.54 18.13
CA SER A 72 -26.07 4.18 19.42
C SER A 72 -24.62 4.64 19.57
N LYS A 73 -23.71 4.28 18.64
CA LYS A 73 -22.24 4.46 18.81
C LYS A 73 -21.44 4.80 17.54
N SER A 74 -21.99 5.61 16.63
CA SER A 74 -21.23 6.17 15.49
C SER A 74 -19.93 6.89 15.92
N GLU A 75 -19.90 7.49 17.10
CA GLU A 75 -18.73 8.13 17.71
C GLU A 75 -17.59 7.15 18.02
N ALA A 76 -17.89 5.94 18.52
CA ALA A 76 -16.87 4.95 18.85
C ALA A 76 -16.20 4.42 17.56
N CYS A 77 -17.00 4.14 16.54
CA CYS A 77 -16.51 3.77 15.21
C CYS A 77 -15.68 4.89 14.56
N SER A 78 -16.11 6.15 14.71
CA SER A 78 -15.40 7.32 14.19
C SER A 78 -14.09 7.60 14.94
N ARG A 79 -14.08 7.44 16.27
CA ARG A 79 -12.87 7.52 17.10
C ARG A 79 -11.88 6.42 16.73
N GLY A 80 -12.36 5.18 16.59
CA GLY A 80 -11.57 4.05 16.13
C GLY A 80 -10.88 4.31 14.78
N ALA A 81 -11.65 4.79 13.79
CA ALA A 81 -11.09 5.17 12.49
C ALA A 81 -10.07 6.29 12.59
N SER A 82 -10.34 7.31 13.42
CA SER A 82 -9.39 8.40 13.67
C SER A 82 -8.09 7.93 14.31
N LEU A 83 -8.15 6.94 15.22
CA LEU A 83 -6.96 6.40 15.88
C LEU A 83 -6.12 5.60 14.89
N ILE A 84 -6.73 4.79 14.03
CA ILE A 84 -6.04 4.08 12.95
C ILE A 84 -5.39 5.07 11.96
N ALA A 85 -6.09 6.14 11.61
CA ALA A 85 -5.56 7.20 10.76
C ALA A 85 -4.33 7.90 11.37
N ARG A 86 -4.40 8.23 12.67
CA ARG A 86 -3.31 8.85 13.43
C ARG A 86 -2.11 7.92 13.54
N GLN A 87 -2.33 6.64 13.84
CA GLN A 87 -1.28 5.62 13.87
C GLN A 87 -0.61 5.46 12.50
N SER A 88 -1.40 5.43 11.42
CA SER A 88 -0.90 5.33 10.04
C SER A 88 -0.09 6.56 9.62
N ASN A 89 -0.39 7.72 10.21
CA ASN A 89 0.37 8.96 10.05
C ASN A 89 1.56 9.08 11.02
N GLY A 90 1.89 8.02 11.77
CA GLY A 90 3.06 7.97 12.65
C GLY A 90 2.87 8.66 14.01
N VAL A 91 1.64 8.95 14.42
CA VAL A 91 1.36 9.48 15.76
C VAL A 91 1.46 8.35 16.78
N VAL A 92 2.31 8.53 17.80
CA VAL A 92 2.42 7.60 18.94
C VAL A 92 1.13 7.67 19.76
N ILE A 93 0.58 6.51 20.10
CA ILE A 93 -0.68 6.38 20.84
C ILE A 93 -0.41 5.57 22.11
N ASP A 94 -0.90 6.03 23.26
CA ASP A 94 -0.72 5.39 24.57
C ASP A 94 -1.24 3.94 24.63
N ASP A 95 -0.64 3.12 25.50
CA ASP A 95 -0.96 1.68 25.67
C ASP A 95 -2.45 1.40 25.96
N LYS A 96 -3.12 2.26 26.73
CA LYS A 96 -4.56 2.13 27.04
C LYS A 96 -5.43 2.19 25.78
N ILE A 97 -4.96 2.86 24.74
CA ILE A 97 -5.67 3.08 23.47
C ILE A 97 -5.34 1.93 22.48
N VAL A 98 -4.31 1.11 22.72
CA VAL A 98 -3.97 -0.05 21.87
C VAL A 98 -5.06 -1.12 21.90
N GLN A 99 -5.69 -1.34 23.07
CA GLN A 99 -6.83 -2.25 23.20
C GLN A 99 -8.06 -1.69 22.47
N GLU A 100 -8.37 -0.40 22.65
CA GLU A 100 -9.44 0.29 21.91
C GLU A 100 -9.20 0.21 20.38
N LEU A 101 -7.96 0.31 19.93
CA LEU A 101 -7.58 0.21 18.53
C LEU A 101 -7.77 -1.21 17.97
N SER A 102 -7.46 -2.24 18.75
CA SER A 102 -7.70 -3.65 18.39
C SER A 102 -9.20 -3.96 18.25
N GLU A 103 -10.01 -3.50 19.20
CA GLU A 103 -11.47 -3.66 19.18
C GLU A 103 -12.12 -2.87 18.04
N ALA A 104 -11.73 -1.61 17.86
CA ALA A 104 -12.16 -0.78 16.74
C ALA A 104 -11.76 -1.38 15.39
N SER A 105 -10.58 -1.98 15.28
CA SER A 105 -10.14 -2.63 14.03
C SER A 105 -11.04 -3.80 13.62
N ILE A 106 -11.61 -4.54 14.59
CA ILE A 106 -12.56 -5.62 14.32
C ILE A 106 -13.91 -5.05 13.83
N ILE A 107 -14.42 -3.99 14.46
CA ILE A 107 -15.65 -3.32 14.02
C ILE A 107 -15.47 -2.74 12.61
N LEU A 108 -14.34 -2.06 12.36
CA LEU A 108 -14.00 -1.46 11.06
C LEU A 108 -13.74 -2.49 9.97
N TYR A 109 -13.25 -3.67 10.33
CA TYR A 109 -13.07 -4.78 9.40
C TYR A 109 -14.40 -5.25 8.82
N TYR A 110 -15.42 -5.48 9.67
CA TYR A 110 -16.75 -5.87 9.22
C TYR A 110 -17.47 -4.72 8.52
N LEU A 111 -17.36 -3.49 9.03
CA LEU A 111 -18.01 -2.31 8.50
C LEU A 111 -17.43 -1.89 7.13
N VAL A 112 -16.11 -1.80 6.98
CA VAL A 112 -15.46 -1.20 5.80
C VAL A 112 -14.77 -2.22 4.92
N LYS A 113 -13.85 -2.98 5.50
CA LYS A 113 -12.76 -3.55 4.71
C LYS A 113 -13.07 -4.89 4.06
N VAL A 114 -14.00 -5.67 4.63
CA VAL A 114 -14.22 -7.04 4.12
C VAL A 114 -15.68 -7.40 3.80
N LYS A 115 -16.74 -6.80 4.36
CA LYS A 115 -18.08 -7.43 4.21
C LYS A 115 -19.31 -6.55 4.03
N ALA A 116 -19.36 -5.36 4.61
CA ALA A 116 -20.57 -4.54 4.60
C ALA A 116 -20.55 -3.45 3.53
N LEU A 117 -19.85 -2.34 3.79
CA LEU A 117 -19.89 -1.16 2.93
C LEU A 117 -19.21 -1.35 1.57
N SER A 118 -18.37 -2.37 1.39
CA SER A 118 -17.72 -2.70 0.12
C SER A 118 -18.69 -3.26 -0.94
N TYR A 119 -19.75 -3.94 -0.52
CA TYR A 119 -20.76 -4.54 -1.40
C TYR A 119 -21.91 -3.60 -1.73
N ILE A 120 -22.03 -2.50 -1.01
CA ILE A 120 -23.03 -1.46 -1.26
C ILE A 120 -22.55 -0.59 -2.44
N PRO A 121 -23.37 -0.38 -3.49
CA PRO A 121 -22.99 0.43 -4.66
C PRO A 121 -22.59 1.88 -4.33
N TYR A 122 -21.88 2.55 -5.24
CA TYR A 122 -21.51 3.95 -5.05
C TYR A 122 -22.71 4.86 -5.34
N TYR A 123 -22.95 5.82 -4.45
CA TYR A 123 -23.89 6.90 -4.72
C TYR A 123 -23.20 8.07 -5.44
N TRP A 124 -23.50 8.21 -6.73
CA TRP A 124 -23.08 9.34 -7.55
C TRP A 124 -24.20 10.38 -7.55
N GLY A 125 -23.96 11.51 -6.87
CA GLY A 125 -25.00 12.51 -6.73
C GLY A 125 -24.73 13.54 -5.65
N TYR A 126 -25.72 14.41 -5.44
CA TYR A 126 -25.65 15.46 -4.43
C TYR A 126 -26.07 14.92 -3.07
N VAL A 127 -25.24 15.17 -2.07
CA VAL A 127 -25.56 14.94 -0.67
C VAL A 127 -25.33 16.22 0.13
N THR A 128 -26.03 16.34 1.25
CA THR A 128 -25.91 17.48 2.15
C THR A 128 -25.56 17.02 3.56
N ARG A 129 -24.71 17.79 4.24
CA ARG A 129 -24.35 17.56 5.64
C ARG A 129 -24.36 18.89 6.37
N ALA A 130 -24.98 18.93 7.55
CA ALA A 130 -24.96 20.10 8.42
C ALA A 130 -24.13 19.79 9.67
N CYS A 131 -23.21 20.67 10.05
CA CYS A 131 -22.37 20.53 11.24
C CYS A 131 -22.10 21.87 11.90
N GLN A 132 -21.66 21.83 13.15
CA GLN A 132 -21.14 23.00 13.85
C GLN A 132 -19.62 22.97 13.76
N LEU A 133 -19.00 23.98 13.15
CA LEU A 133 -17.55 24.16 13.10
C LEU A 133 -17.12 25.40 13.87
N LYS A 134 -15.90 25.40 14.40
CA LYS A 134 -15.26 26.61 14.96
C LYS A 134 -14.68 27.48 13.85
N ASP A 135 -14.43 28.75 14.15
CA ASP A 135 -13.88 29.70 13.18
C ASP A 135 -12.53 29.24 12.61
N GLU A 136 -11.64 28.70 13.46
CA GLU A 136 -10.35 28.12 13.06
C GLU A 136 -10.50 26.93 12.06
N GLU A 137 -11.54 26.11 12.23
CA GLU A 137 -11.79 24.97 11.34
C GLU A 137 -12.36 25.44 9.99
N LEU A 138 -13.12 26.53 9.99
CA LEU A 138 -13.69 27.13 8.78
C LEU A 138 -12.63 27.77 7.89
N GLU A 139 -11.53 28.29 8.47
CA GLU A 139 -10.39 28.83 7.73
C GLU A 139 -9.71 27.80 6.83
N LEU A 140 -9.82 26.50 7.16
CA LEU A 140 -9.27 25.43 6.33
C LEU A 140 -10.04 25.24 5.02
N TYR A 141 -11.33 25.61 4.97
CA TYR A 141 -12.22 25.36 3.83
C TYR A 141 -12.20 26.50 2.80
N THR A 142 -11.01 26.80 2.28
CA THR A 142 -10.83 27.79 1.20
C THR A 142 -11.04 27.16 -0.17
N ALA A 143 -11.50 27.95 -1.15
CA ALA A 143 -11.65 27.48 -2.52
C ALA A 143 -10.29 27.03 -3.08
N GLY A 144 -10.23 25.82 -3.63
CA GLY A 144 -9.00 25.16 -4.09
C GLY A 144 -8.36 24.24 -3.06
N ALA A 145 -8.77 24.28 -1.79
CA ALA A 145 -8.24 23.39 -0.76
C ALA A 145 -8.68 21.94 -0.98
N LEU A 146 -7.73 21.01 -0.73
CA LEU A 146 -7.99 19.58 -0.62
C LEU A 146 -8.14 19.21 0.85
N ILE A 147 -9.33 18.78 1.25
CA ILE A 147 -9.66 18.42 2.62
C ILE A 147 -9.91 16.92 2.71
N THR A 148 -9.20 16.26 3.62
CA THR A 148 -9.38 14.84 3.90
C THR A 148 -10.09 14.66 5.22
N TRP A 149 -11.24 13.98 5.21
CA TRP A 149 -11.95 13.61 6.42
C TRP A 149 -11.41 12.30 6.98
N ILE A 150 -10.79 12.36 8.15
CA ILE A 150 -10.15 11.22 8.82
C ILE A 150 -11.15 10.28 9.54
N GLN A 151 -12.42 10.66 9.62
CA GLN A 151 -13.49 9.93 10.28
C GLN A 151 -14.60 9.58 9.29
N PHE A 152 -15.45 8.64 9.66
CA PHE A 152 -16.71 8.44 8.94
C PHE A 152 -17.55 9.70 8.99
N SER A 153 -18.19 9.99 7.87
CA SER A 153 -19.04 11.16 7.78
C SER A 153 -20.36 10.80 7.13
N SER A 154 -21.41 10.88 7.93
CA SER A 154 -22.80 10.73 7.50
C SER A 154 -23.27 11.94 6.69
N SER A 155 -24.09 11.73 5.66
CA SER A 155 -24.71 12.79 4.87
C SER A 155 -26.11 12.38 4.44
N LYS A 156 -26.99 13.35 4.17
CA LYS A 156 -28.33 13.08 3.64
C LYS A 156 -28.32 13.13 2.12
N LYS A 157 -28.97 12.16 1.47
CA LYS A 157 -29.18 12.14 0.03
C LYS A 157 -30.06 13.31 -0.43
N GLY A 158 -29.66 13.96 -1.52
CA GLY A 158 -30.42 15.03 -2.16
C GLY A 158 -29.89 16.45 -1.89
N LYS A 159 -30.50 17.42 -2.58
CA LYS A 159 -30.12 18.85 -2.55
C LYS A 159 -30.72 19.64 -1.38
N LYS A 160 -31.70 19.08 -0.68
CA LYS A 160 -32.37 19.70 0.47
C LYS A 160 -31.72 19.21 1.76
N VAL A 161 -31.33 20.14 2.63
CA VAL A 161 -30.84 19.83 3.98
C VAL A 161 -31.98 19.18 4.77
N ALA A 162 -31.66 18.21 5.63
CA ALA A 162 -32.64 17.58 6.51
C ALA A 162 -33.44 18.64 7.27
N SER A 163 -34.76 18.64 7.11
CA SER A 163 -35.69 19.59 7.75
C SER A 163 -35.97 19.29 9.22
N ASN A 164 -35.27 18.34 9.82
CA ASN A 164 -35.45 17.98 11.23
C ASN A 164 -34.86 19.09 12.12
N ALA A 165 -35.59 19.46 13.18
CA ALA A 165 -35.34 20.61 14.04
C ALA A 165 -33.91 20.73 14.63
N GLY A 166 -33.14 19.63 14.68
CA GLY A 166 -31.76 19.60 15.19
C GLY A 166 -30.65 20.02 14.22
N PHE A 167 -30.93 20.18 12.92
CA PHE A 167 -29.92 20.50 11.89
C PHE A 167 -30.08 21.90 11.28
N ALA A 168 -31.25 22.52 11.43
CA ALA A 168 -31.54 23.85 10.89
C ALA A 168 -30.77 24.99 11.58
N GLY A 169 -30.36 24.80 12.85
CA GLY A 169 -29.65 25.79 13.65
C GLY A 169 -28.11 25.74 13.56
N ARG A 170 -27.54 24.86 12.72
CA ARG A 170 -26.08 24.68 12.64
C ARG A 170 -25.43 25.77 11.78
N ASN A 171 -24.19 26.13 12.10
CA ASN A 171 -23.48 27.20 11.40
C ASN A 171 -22.92 26.79 10.02
N THR A 172 -22.74 25.50 9.73
CA THR A 172 -22.10 25.04 8.49
C THR A 172 -22.94 24.03 7.73
N PHE A 173 -23.09 24.26 6.42
CA PHE A 173 -23.81 23.41 5.48
C PHE A 173 -22.88 23.01 4.33
N PHE A 174 -22.53 21.73 4.28
CA PHE A 174 -21.80 21.13 3.18
C PHE A 174 -22.75 20.67 2.08
N LYS A 175 -22.45 21.06 0.85
CA LYS A 175 -23.07 20.56 -0.38
C LYS A 175 -22.01 19.79 -1.15
N ILE A 176 -22.15 18.47 -1.16
CA ILE A 176 -21.10 17.54 -1.60
C ILE A 176 -21.58 16.81 -2.84
N CYS A 177 -20.76 16.80 -3.88
CA CYS A 177 -20.89 15.84 -4.97
C CYS A 177 -20.14 14.56 -4.59
N SER A 178 -20.90 13.50 -4.26
CA SER A 178 -20.40 12.19 -3.86
C SER A 178 -20.00 11.37 -5.08
N LEU A 179 -18.87 10.66 -4.99
CA LEU A 179 -18.42 9.67 -5.96
C LEU A 179 -18.27 8.28 -5.35
N THR A 180 -17.90 8.19 -4.06
CA THR A 180 -17.70 6.91 -3.37
C THR A 180 -18.54 6.72 -2.11
N GLY A 181 -19.46 7.65 -1.83
CA GLY A 181 -20.40 7.52 -0.71
C GLY A 181 -21.31 6.28 -0.84
N ARG A 182 -21.66 5.67 0.30
CA ARG A 182 -22.46 4.45 0.37
C ARG A 182 -23.87 4.74 0.89
N PRO A 183 -24.94 4.52 0.10
CA PRO A 183 -26.30 4.66 0.58
C PRO A 183 -26.62 3.51 1.54
N ILE A 184 -26.87 3.82 2.81
CA ILE A 184 -27.08 2.81 3.86
C ILE A 184 -28.52 2.77 4.39
N LYS A 185 -29.45 3.44 3.69
CA LYS A 185 -30.88 3.53 4.05
C LYS A 185 -31.50 2.18 4.44
N GLU A 186 -31.23 1.14 3.67
CA GLU A 186 -31.83 -0.20 3.84
C GLU A 186 -31.27 -0.95 5.06
N PHE A 187 -30.09 -0.53 5.55
CA PHE A 187 -29.35 -1.16 6.65
C PHE A 187 -29.36 -0.31 7.92
N SER A 188 -29.76 0.96 7.82
CA SER A 188 -29.81 1.89 8.93
C SER A 188 -31.00 1.59 9.86
N ASN A 189 -30.82 1.91 11.14
CA ASN A 189 -31.89 1.93 12.13
C ASN A 189 -32.88 3.09 11.90
N TYR A 190 -32.49 4.11 11.11
CA TYR A 190 -33.30 5.28 10.78
C TYR A 190 -33.41 5.48 9.25
N PRO A 191 -34.20 4.66 8.53
CA PRO A 191 -34.31 4.74 7.06
C PRO A 191 -34.83 6.09 6.52
N GLU A 192 -35.53 6.86 7.34
CA GLU A 192 -36.04 8.21 7.03
C GLU A 192 -34.93 9.25 6.85
N GLU A 193 -33.72 8.97 7.35
CA GLU A 193 -32.57 9.87 7.18
C GLU A 193 -32.02 9.85 5.75
N ASP A 194 -32.33 8.82 4.96
CA ASP A 194 -31.83 8.59 3.59
C ASP A 194 -30.31 8.84 3.51
N GLU A 195 -29.60 8.13 4.39
CA GLU A 195 -28.19 8.37 4.69
C GLU A 195 -27.25 7.83 3.60
N VAL A 196 -26.25 8.65 3.28
CA VAL A 196 -25.09 8.32 2.47
C VAL A 196 -23.84 8.49 3.33
N LEU A 197 -23.13 7.39 3.54
CA LEU A 197 -21.97 7.33 4.40
C LEU A 197 -20.67 7.47 3.60
N PHE A 198 -19.80 8.40 4.02
CA PHE A 198 -18.43 8.49 3.53
C PHE A 198 -17.47 7.72 4.43
N LEU A 199 -16.57 6.97 3.78
CA LEU A 199 -15.52 6.23 4.47
C LEU A 199 -14.43 7.16 5.02
N PRO A 200 -13.68 6.74 6.06
CA PRO A 200 -12.50 7.46 6.52
C PRO A 200 -11.50 7.67 5.38
N HIS A 201 -10.77 8.77 5.42
CA HIS A 201 -9.84 9.25 4.39
C HIS A 201 -10.49 9.68 3.06
N SER A 202 -11.82 9.85 3.03
CA SER A 202 -12.48 10.51 1.91
C SER A 202 -11.94 11.92 1.73
N THR A 203 -11.48 12.22 0.51
CA THR A 203 -10.86 13.50 0.17
C THR A 203 -11.78 14.33 -0.71
N PHE A 204 -11.87 15.62 -0.43
CA PHE A 204 -12.78 16.55 -1.06
C PHE A 204 -12.01 17.78 -1.56
N LEU A 205 -12.29 18.19 -2.79
CA LEU A 205 -11.88 19.48 -3.34
C LEU A 205 -12.95 20.52 -3.04
N VAL A 206 -12.57 21.61 -2.37
CA VAL A 206 -13.46 22.73 -2.08
C VAL A 206 -13.52 23.65 -3.30
N PHE A 207 -14.71 23.88 -3.83
CA PHE A 207 -14.91 24.78 -4.98
C PHE A 207 -15.30 26.18 -4.58
N LYS A 208 -16.18 26.29 -3.57
CA LYS A 208 -16.80 27.55 -3.21
C LYS A 208 -17.15 27.55 -1.73
N HIS A 209 -16.82 28.64 -1.07
CA HIS A 209 -17.27 28.93 0.29
C HIS A 209 -18.11 30.20 0.24
N VAL A 210 -19.33 30.14 0.74
CA VAL A 210 -20.26 31.27 0.77
C VAL A 210 -20.72 31.49 2.19
N THR A 211 -20.62 32.72 2.67
CA THR A 211 -21.17 33.12 3.96
C THR A 211 -22.52 33.81 3.77
N SER A 212 -23.48 33.52 4.65
CA SER A 212 -24.80 34.12 4.69
C SER A 212 -25.16 34.53 6.12
N HIS A 213 -26.27 35.27 6.28
CA HIS A 213 -26.77 35.75 7.58
C HIS A 213 -25.70 36.45 8.44
N HIS A 214 -25.13 37.53 7.91
CA HIS A 214 -24.08 38.32 8.59
C HIS A 214 -22.85 37.50 9.04
N GLY A 215 -22.45 36.51 8.24
CA GLY A 215 -21.25 35.70 8.52
C GLY A 215 -21.47 34.57 9.53
N ARG A 216 -22.71 34.30 9.94
CA ARG A 216 -23.02 33.24 10.91
C ARG A 216 -23.31 31.88 10.28
N GLN A 217 -23.63 31.85 8.98
CA GLN A 217 -23.87 30.60 8.26
C GLN A 217 -22.90 30.45 7.09
N HIS A 218 -22.28 29.28 6.98
CA HIS A 218 -21.28 28.95 5.98
C HIS A 218 -21.82 27.82 5.09
N SER A 219 -21.97 28.09 3.81
CA SER A 219 -22.28 27.10 2.78
C SER A 219 -21.01 26.74 2.01
N ILE A 220 -20.55 25.50 2.15
CA ILE A 220 -19.32 25.01 1.53
C ILE A 220 -19.70 24.00 0.44
N TYR A 221 -19.28 24.30 -0.79
CA TYR A 221 -19.47 23.46 -1.97
C TYR A 221 -18.19 22.69 -2.21
N MET A 222 -18.30 21.37 -2.21
CA MET A 222 -17.16 20.48 -2.39
C MET A 222 -17.52 19.28 -3.24
N ARG A 223 -16.50 18.62 -3.75
CA ARG A 223 -16.65 17.38 -4.50
C ARG A 223 -15.61 16.39 -4.08
N GLN A 224 -16.03 15.15 -3.97
CA GLN A 224 -15.12 14.06 -3.66
C GLN A 224 -14.14 13.84 -4.81
N VAL A 225 -12.87 13.60 -4.48
CA VAL A 225 -11.79 13.34 -5.43
C VAL A 225 -11.01 12.10 -5.02
N GLU A 226 -10.66 11.28 -6.01
CA GLU A 226 -9.78 10.13 -5.85
C GLU A 226 -8.38 10.51 -6.33
N LEU A 227 -7.38 10.33 -5.46
CA LEU A 227 -5.98 10.72 -5.72
C LEU A 227 -5.15 9.60 -6.35
N GLY A 228 -5.72 8.39 -6.52
CA GLY A 228 -5.04 7.27 -7.18
C GLY A 228 -3.89 6.65 -6.37
N LEU A 229 -3.88 6.82 -5.04
CA LEU A 229 -2.84 6.26 -4.16
C LEU A 229 -3.21 4.85 -3.70
N SER A 230 -3.52 3.97 -4.65
CA SER A 230 -3.94 2.59 -4.41
C SER A 230 -3.01 1.60 -5.11
N ALA A 231 -3.13 0.31 -4.76
CA ALA A 231 -2.33 -0.73 -5.39
C ALA A 231 -2.58 -0.81 -6.90
N TRP A 232 -3.81 -0.55 -7.35
CA TRP A 232 -4.20 -0.45 -8.75
C TRP A 232 -5.03 0.81 -8.99
N SER A 233 -4.70 1.58 -10.02
CA SER A 233 -5.38 2.83 -10.35
C SER A 233 -5.85 2.84 -11.81
N VAL A 234 -7.10 3.24 -12.02
CA VAL A 234 -7.70 3.37 -13.35
C VAL A 234 -8.13 4.81 -13.57
N LEU A 235 -7.41 5.53 -14.43
CA LEU A 235 -7.84 6.85 -14.90
C LEU A 235 -8.88 6.65 -15.99
N TRP A 236 -10.14 6.97 -15.70
CA TRP A 236 -11.22 6.87 -16.68
C TRP A 236 -11.63 8.27 -17.12
N VAL A 237 -11.60 8.51 -18.41
CA VAL A 237 -11.93 9.80 -19.02
C VAL A 237 -13.10 9.64 -19.99
N ASP A 238 -14.26 10.19 -19.62
CA ASP A 238 -15.52 10.06 -20.35
C ASP A 238 -16.42 11.27 -20.05
N ASP A 239 -17.15 11.78 -21.04
CA ASP A 239 -17.99 12.97 -20.89
C ASP A 239 -19.24 12.74 -20.01
N ASN A 240 -19.69 11.50 -19.92
CA ASN A 240 -20.82 11.04 -19.11
C ASN A 240 -20.40 10.46 -17.75
N ILE A 241 -19.12 10.51 -17.38
CA ILE A 241 -18.59 9.88 -16.16
C ILE A 241 -19.17 10.42 -14.83
N PHE A 242 -19.91 11.53 -14.84
CA PHE A 242 -20.62 12.04 -13.67
C PHE A 242 -22.14 11.96 -13.80
N ASN A 243 -22.63 11.34 -14.88
CA ASN A 243 -24.04 11.04 -15.06
C ASN A 243 -24.40 9.81 -14.19
N PRO A 244 -25.35 9.93 -13.26
CA PRO A 244 -25.78 8.80 -12.41
C PRO A 244 -26.33 7.60 -13.20
N GLU A 245 -26.86 7.82 -14.40
CA GLU A 245 -27.48 6.81 -15.28
C GLU A 245 -26.52 6.27 -16.35
N TRP A 246 -25.22 6.57 -16.24
CA TRP A 246 -24.24 6.11 -17.20
C TRP A 246 -24.02 4.60 -17.11
N GLU A 247 -24.25 3.90 -18.22
CA GLU A 247 -24.20 2.43 -18.34
C GLU A 247 -22.89 1.83 -17.79
N ASN A 248 -21.75 2.49 -18.04
CA ASN A 248 -20.44 1.99 -17.62
C ASN A 248 -20.16 2.10 -16.12
N LYS A 249 -21.00 2.83 -15.38
CA LYS A 249 -20.89 2.96 -13.94
C LYS A 249 -20.99 1.60 -13.24
N GLU A 250 -21.92 0.74 -13.67
CA GLU A 250 -22.07 -0.60 -13.09
C GLU A 250 -20.84 -1.47 -13.31
N HIS A 251 -20.12 -1.26 -14.42
CA HIS A 251 -18.88 -1.98 -14.70
C HIS A 251 -17.72 -1.54 -13.79
N MET A 252 -17.60 -0.23 -13.53
CA MET A 252 -16.64 0.28 -12.54
C MET A 252 -16.93 -0.25 -11.15
N GLU A 253 -18.19 -0.24 -10.75
CA GLU A 253 -18.65 -0.74 -9.45
C GLU A 253 -18.40 -2.24 -9.30
N TYR A 254 -18.74 -3.02 -10.33
CA TYR A 254 -18.47 -4.45 -10.35
C TYR A 254 -16.98 -4.76 -10.24
N ALA A 255 -16.12 -4.05 -10.99
CA ALA A 255 -14.67 -4.25 -10.92
C ALA A 255 -14.11 -3.86 -9.54
N ALA A 256 -14.57 -2.75 -8.95
CA ALA A 256 -14.18 -2.35 -7.60
C ALA A 256 -14.63 -3.37 -6.53
N ALA A 257 -15.80 -3.99 -6.71
CA ALA A 257 -16.40 -4.93 -5.76
C ALA A 257 -15.95 -6.39 -5.93
N LYS A 258 -15.57 -6.86 -7.12
CA LYS A 258 -15.04 -8.22 -7.31
C LYS A 258 -13.55 -8.32 -7.01
N GLU A 259 -12.77 -7.30 -7.34
CA GLU A 259 -11.33 -7.25 -7.14
C GLU A 259 -10.94 -6.66 -5.79
N LEU A 260 -11.78 -6.90 -4.76
CA LEU A 260 -11.62 -6.36 -3.40
C LEU A 260 -10.26 -6.70 -2.76
N ASN A 261 -9.65 -7.83 -3.16
CA ASN A 261 -8.30 -8.20 -2.72
C ASN A 261 -7.19 -7.38 -3.38
N LYS A 262 -7.44 -6.77 -4.54
CA LYS A 262 -6.45 -6.03 -5.34
C LYS A 262 -6.49 -4.51 -5.12
N ASN A 263 -7.49 -3.97 -4.41
CA ASN A 263 -7.58 -2.55 -4.04
C ASN A 263 -7.47 -1.59 -5.24
N VAL A 264 -8.44 -1.67 -6.15
CA VAL A 264 -8.54 -0.86 -7.38
C VAL A 264 -9.26 0.47 -7.10
N HIS A 265 -8.64 1.61 -7.41
CA HIS A 265 -9.29 2.93 -7.34
C HIS A 265 -9.49 3.50 -8.73
N PHE A 266 -10.66 4.09 -8.95
CA PHE A 266 -10.99 4.78 -10.18
C PHE A 266 -10.79 6.29 -10.02
N ILE A 267 -10.17 6.90 -11.02
CA ILE A 267 -9.89 8.34 -11.07
C ILE A 267 -10.74 8.92 -12.21
N PRO A 268 -11.99 9.32 -11.94
CA PRO A 268 -12.89 9.77 -12.99
C PRO A 268 -12.59 11.21 -13.43
N LYS A 269 -12.56 11.45 -14.74
CA LYS A 269 -12.38 12.79 -15.35
C LYS A 269 -13.35 12.99 -16.51
N SER A 270 -13.98 14.16 -16.57
CA SER A 270 -14.99 14.47 -17.59
C SER A 270 -14.42 14.95 -18.92
N SER A 271 -13.13 15.29 -18.98
CA SER A 271 -12.50 15.87 -20.17
C SER A 271 -11.01 15.57 -20.23
N THR A 272 -10.47 15.64 -21.44
CA THR A 272 -9.04 15.51 -21.74
C THR A 272 -8.19 16.47 -20.93
N GLU A 273 -8.60 17.75 -20.83
CA GLU A 273 -7.86 18.77 -20.10
C GLU A 273 -7.77 18.47 -18.60
N ASN A 274 -8.87 18.03 -18.00
CA ASN A 274 -8.92 17.64 -16.59
C ASN A 274 -8.04 16.41 -16.32
N ALA A 275 -8.00 15.47 -17.26
CA ALA A 275 -7.14 14.30 -17.17
C ALA A 275 -5.66 14.66 -17.31
N LEU A 276 -5.28 15.50 -18.28
CA LEU A 276 -3.91 15.98 -18.44
C LEU A 276 -3.45 16.82 -17.23
N SER A 277 -4.34 17.64 -16.66
CA SER A 277 -4.05 18.40 -15.44
C SER A 277 -3.77 17.48 -14.25
N PHE A 278 -4.53 16.39 -14.11
CA PHE A 278 -4.23 15.36 -13.12
C PHE A 278 -2.88 14.68 -13.39
N LEU A 279 -2.58 14.31 -14.64
CA LEU A 279 -1.32 13.68 -15.01
C LEU A 279 -0.11 14.59 -14.77
N ARG A 280 -0.27 15.92 -14.91
CA ARG A 280 0.77 16.92 -14.58
C ARG A 280 0.96 17.12 -13.07
N SER A 281 -0.07 16.83 -12.27
CA SER A 281 0.03 16.94 -10.81
C SER A 281 1.03 15.95 -10.22
N LEU A 282 1.48 16.22 -8.99
CA LEU A 282 2.37 15.32 -8.25
C LEU A 282 1.80 13.89 -8.16
N PHE A 283 0.50 13.74 -7.95
CA PHE A 283 -0.19 12.45 -7.89
C PHE A 283 -0.12 11.69 -9.21
N GLY A 284 -0.33 12.38 -10.33
CA GLY A 284 -0.21 11.79 -11.67
C GLY A 284 1.21 11.36 -11.99
N GLN A 285 2.20 12.18 -11.64
CA GLN A 285 3.63 11.86 -11.86
C GLN A 285 4.11 10.67 -11.04
N ILE A 286 3.60 10.47 -9.81
CA ILE A 286 3.90 9.27 -9.01
C ILE A 286 3.47 7.99 -9.73
N LEU A 287 2.36 8.04 -10.49
CA LEU A 287 1.79 6.90 -11.20
C LEU A 287 2.41 6.68 -12.60
N LYS A 288 3.31 7.57 -13.04
CA LYS A 288 3.94 7.51 -14.35
C LYS A 288 4.70 6.19 -14.55
N ASN A 289 4.40 5.51 -15.65
CA ASN A 289 5.01 4.24 -16.07
C ASN A 289 4.85 3.08 -15.09
N ARG A 290 4.01 3.22 -14.05
CA ARG A 290 3.68 2.08 -13.19
C ARG A 290 2.78 1.09 -13.93
N ASN A 291 3.13 -0.19 -13.85
CA ASN A 291 2.30 -1.28 -14.35
C ASN A 291 0.93 -1.37 -13.65
N THR A 292 0.72 -0.65 -12.56
CA THR A 292 -0.54 -0.56 -11.80
C THR A 292 -1.48 0.55 -12.25
N LEU A 293 -1.02 1.51 -13.07
CA LEU A 293 -1.87 2.55 -13.67
C LEU A 293 -2.36 2.10 -15.05
N ARG A 294 -3.68 2.15 -15.24
CA ARG A 294 -4.37 1.96 -16.52
C ARG A 294 -5.19 3.17 -16.87
N ILE A 295 -5.35 3.42 -18.15
CA ILE A 295 -6.01 4.61 -18.65
C ILE A 295 -7.09 4.18 -19.61
N VAL A 296 -8.32 4.61 -19.34
CA VAL A 296 -9.51 4.28 -20.08
C VAL A 296 -10.08 5.59 -20.64
N THR A 297 -10.37 5.61 -21.92
CA THR A 297 -10.76 6.83 -22.62
C THR A 297 -11.75 6.52 -23.75
N ASP A 298 -12.83 7.29 -23.83
CA ASP A 298 -13.66 7.29 -25.02
C ASP A 298 -12.99 8.07 -26.15
N MET A 299 -13.16 7.59 -27.39
CA MET A 299 -12.63 8.28 -28.57
C MET A 299 -13.44 9.54 -28.89
N HIS A 300 -14.77 9.45 -28.75
CA HIS A 300 -15.69 10.54 -28.98
C HIS A 300 -16.13 11.18 -27.65
N ARG A 301 -16.05 12.51 -27.53
CA ARG A 301 -16.59 13.27 -26.39
C ARG A 301 -17.27 14.55 -26.84
N SER A 302 -18.58 14.65 -26.65
CA SER A 302 -19.38 15.77 -27.17
C SER A 302 -19.10 17.11 -26.47
N ASN A 303 -18.54 17.06 -25.26
CA ASN A 303 -18.24 18.24 -24.45
C ASN A 303 -16.90 18.93 -24.79
N GLU A 304 -16.14 18.43 -25.77
CA GLU A 304 -14.84 18.99 -26.17
C GLU A 304 -14.88 19.65 -27.55
N GLN A 305 -13.99 20.64 -27.81
CA GLN A 305 -13.95 21.38 -29.08
C GLN A 305 -13.75 20.50 -30.32
N SER A 306 -13.04 19.37 -30.18
CA SER A 306 -12.89 18.37 -31.24
C SER A 306 -13.40 17.03 -30.72
N PRO A 307 -14.72 16.75 -30.88
CA PRO A 307 -15.35 15.61 -30.23
C PRO A 307 -14.80 14.27 -30.69
N ASN A 308 -14.55 14.11 -31.99
CA ASN A 308 -14.26 12.81 -32.61
C ASN A 308 -12.84 12.28 -32.38
N ASN A 309 -11.90 13.12 -31.94
CA ASN A 309 -10.50 12.74 -31.69
C ASN A 309 -10.09 12.93 -30.23
N ALA A 310 -11.04 13.06 -29.31
CA ALA A 310 -10.77 13.37 -27.91
C ALA A 310 -9.88 12.31 -27.23
N GLY A 311 -10.11 11.03 -27.52
CA GLY A 311 -9.26 9.94 -27.02
C GLY A 311 -7.82 9.99 -27.56
N SER A 312 -7.67 10.29 -28.85
CA SER A 312 -6.35 10.44 -29.48
C SER A 312 -5.58 11.62 -28.90
N ARG A 313 -6.24 12.78 -28.69
CA ARG A 313 -5.63 13.97 -28.06
C ARG A 313 -5.15 13.69 -26.65
N LEU A 314 -5.92 12.94 -25.86
CA LEU A 314 -5.50 12.53 -24.52
C LEU A 314 -4.24 11.66 -24.58
N ILE A 315 -4.21 10.66 -25.47
CA ILE A 315 -3.05 9.77 -25.62
C ILE A 315 -1.82 10.56 -26.07
N LYS A 316 -1.96 11.47 -27.03
CA LYS A 316 -0.88 12.34 -27.48
C LYS A 316 -0.31 13.19 -26.33
N GLY A 317 -1.18 13.89 -25.60
CA GLY A 317 -0.75 14.70 -24.45
C GLY A 317 -0.11 13.85 -23.35
N LEU A 318 -0.59 12.62 -23.16
CA LEU A 318 -0.04 11.68 -22.20
C LEU A 318 1.37 11.20 -22.58
N ARG A 319 1.59 10.89 -23.87
CA ARG A 319 2.90 10.47 -24.39
C ARG A 319 3.90 11.62 -24.37
N GLN A 320 3.46 12.85 -24.65
CA GLN A 320 4.27 14.07 -24.49
C GLN A 320 4.70 14.31 -23.03
N LEU A 321 3.85 13.94 -22.07
CA LEU A 321 4.20 13.96 -20.64
C LEU A 321 5.11 12.78 -20.22
N GLY A 322 5.47 11.89 -21.16
CA GLY A 322 6.40 10.77 -20.97
C GLY A 322 5.78 9.52 -20.34
N PHE A 323 4.46 9.39 -20.31
CA PHE A 323 3.78 8.19 -19.82
C PHE A 323 3.74 7.15 -20.95
N GLN A 324 4.13 5.91 -20.66
CA GLN A 324 4.10 4.75 -21.56
C GLN A 324 3.05 3.71 -21.14
N ASN A 325 2.18 4.06 -20.18
CA ASN A 325 1.13 3.20 -19.65
C ASN A 325 0.16 2.72 -20.74
N SER A 326 -0.42 1.53 -20.51
CA SER A 326 -1.44 0.95 -21.37
C SER A 326 -2.70 1.80 -21.37
N CYS A 327 -3.15 2.16 -22.58
CA CYS A 327 -4.31 3.00 -22.83
C CYS A 327 -5.39 2.17 -23.54
N PHE A 328 -6.59 2.18 -22.98
CA PHE A 328 -7.78 1.54 -23.53
C PHE A 328 -8.68 2.60 -24.13
N VAL A 329 -8.98 2.45 -25.41
CA VAL A 329 -9.81 3.37 -26.16
C VAL A 329 -11.14 2.71 -26.51
N PHE A 330 -12.24 3.33 -26.09
CA PHE A 330 -13.58 2.88 -26.38
C PHE A 330 -14.17 3.62 -27.58
N THR A 331 -14.75 2.85 -28.51
CA THR A 331 -15.44 3.38 -29.68
C THR A 331 -16.44 2.38 -30.25
N MET A 332 -17.60 2.85 -30.70
CA MET A 332 -18.54 2.01 -31.45
C MET A 332 -18.02 1.66 -32.87
N GLN A 333 -16.99 2.37 -33.37
CA GLN A 333 -16.49 2.25 -34.74
C GLN A 333 -14.96 2.06 -34.74
N ARG A 334 -14.52 0.81 -34.59
CA ARG A 334 -13.10 0.43 -34.48
C ARG A 334 -12.25 0.86 -35.69
N GLY A 335 -12.81 0.80 -36.90
CA GLY A 335 -12.11 1.20 -38.12
C GLY A 335 -11.73 2.68 -38.13
N ILE A 336 -12.72 3.55 -37.90
CA ILE A 336 -12.56 5.01 -37.85
C ILE A 336 -11.63 5.42 -36.70
N CYS A 337 -11.74 4.77 -35.54
CA CYS A 337 -10.83 5.01 -34.42
C CYS A 337 -9.37 4.69 -34.78
N ASN A 338 -9.10 3.57 -35.44
CA ASN A 338 -7.75 3.19 -35.85
C ASN A 338 -7.17 4.16 -36.90
N GLU A 339 -7.99 4.66 -37.82
CA GLU A 339 -7.58 5.68 -38.79
C GLU A 339 -7.22 7.00 -38.10
N ILE A 340 -8.04 7.45 -37.15
CA ILE A 340 -7.78 8.65 -36.35
C ILE A 340 -6.48 8.49 -35.55
N LEU A 341 -6.27 7.33 -34.91
CA LEU A 341 -5.04 7.06 -34.14
C LEU A 341 -3.80 7.05 -35.04
N LYS A 342 -3.88 6.48 -36.25
CA LYS A 342 -2.75 6.47 -37.20
C LYS A 342 -2.44 7.85 -37.78
N ASN A 343 -3.45 8.70 -37.97
CA ASN A 343 -3.27 10.03 -38.54
C ASN A 343 -2.76 11.06 -37.51
N GLU A 344 -3.10 10.88 -36.23
CA GLU A 344 -2.83 11.87 -35.16
C GLU A 344 -1.60 11.53 -34.30
N LEU A 345 -1.21 10.25 -34.23
CA LEU A 345 -0.11 9.74 -33.38
C LEU A 345 1.05 9.24 -34.24
N ASN A 346 2.27 9.45 -33.77
CA ASN A 346 3.47 8.83 -34.37
C ASN A 346 3.68 7.38 -33.87
N ASP A 347 4.61 6.65 -34.51
CA ASP A 347 4.90 5.24 -34.19
C ASP A 347 5.29 4.98 -32.72
N GLN A 348 5.87 5.98 -32.05
CA GLN A 348 6.21 5.88 -30.62
C GLN A 348 5.00 6.13 -29.71
N GLU A 349 4.11 7.03 -30.12
CA GLU A 349 2.87 7.38 -29.40
C GLU A 349 1.81 6.27 -29.51
N HIS A 350 1.80 5.52 -30.61
CA HIS A 350 0.86 4.42 -30.87
C HIS A 350 1.11 3.15 -30.03
N GLN A 351 2.21 3.09 -29.25
CA GLN A 351 2.53 1.92 -28.42
C GLN A 351 1.55 1.75 -27.26
N ASN A 352 1.27 0.50 -26.87
CA ASN A 352 0.43 0.12 -25.73
C ASN A 352 -1.02 0.64 -25.78
N ILE A 353 -1.60 0.77 -26.97
CA ILE A 353 -3.01 1.15 -27.17
C ILE A 353 -3.83 -0.10 -27.49
N ILE A 354 -4.94 -0.28 -26.77
CA ILE A 354 -5.93 -1.32 -27.01
C ILE A 354 -7.25 -0.64 -27.35
N VAL A 355 -7.80 -0.93 -28.53
CA VAL A 355 -9.09 -0.38 -28.98
C VAL A 355 -10.17 -1.44 -28.83
N SER A 356 -11.22 -1.13 -28.07
CA SER A 356 -12.36 -2.01 -27.84
C SER A 356 -13.67 -1.36 -28.28
N ALA A 357 -14.59 -2.19 -28.77
CA ALA A 357 -15.88 -1.78 -29.32
C ALA A 357 -17.10 -2.41 -28.63
N LYS A 358 -16.89 -3.25 -27.60
CA LYS A 358 -17.97 -3.89 -26.84
C LYS A 358 -17.75 -3.72 -25.35
N THR A 359 -18.81 -3.35 -24.63
CA THR A 359 -18.80 -3.18 -23.16
C THR A 359 -18.55 -4.51 -22.42
N GLN A 360 -18.93 -5.65 -23.02
CA GLN A 360 -18.63 -6.98 -22.48
C GLN A 360 -17.12 -7.29 -22.45
N ASP A 361 -16.36 -6.73 -23.40
CA ASP A 361 -14.90 -6.85 -23.45
C ASP A 361 -14.25 -6.05 -22.32
N LEU A 362 -14.87 -4.96 -21.84
CA LEU A 362 -14.40 -4.27 -20.62
C LEU A 362 -14.51 -5.18 -19.39
N ARG A 363 -15.61 -5.94 -19.20
CA ARG A 363 -15.69 -6.89 -18.07
C ARG A 363 -14.69 -8.02 -18.22
N ASN A 364 -14.60 -8.64 -19.39
CA ASN A 364 -13.69 -9.75 -19.61
C ASN A 364 -12.22 -9.33 -19.66
N ASP A 365 -11.91 -8.14 -20.15
CA ASP A 365 -10.56 -7.61 -20.18
C ASP A 365 -10.21 -7.01 -18.84
N LEU A 366 -11.07 -6.25 -18.13
CA LEU A 366 -10.79 -5.88 -16.73
C LEU A 366 -10.58 -7.15 -15.89
N VAL A 367 -11.48 -8.13 -15.98
CA VAL A 367 -11.33 -9.41 -15.26
C VAL A 367 -10.06 -10.14 -15.72
N LYS A 368 -9.77 -10.34 -17.01
CA LYS A 368 -8.50 -10.96 -17.49
C LYS A 368 -7.25 -10.14 -17.19
N ILE A 369 -7.35 -8.82 -17.07
CA ILE A 369 -6.25 -7.90 -16.68
C ILE A 369 -5.92 -8.11 -15.19
N PHE A 370 -6.91 -8.51 -14.39
CA PHE A 370 -6.74 -8.85 -12.99
C PHE A 370 -6.52 -10.36 -12.78
N ASP A 371 -7.09 -11.25 -13.61
CA ASP A 371 -7.04 -12.73 -13.63
C ASP A 371 -5.92 -13.28 -14.52
N GLN A 372 -5.00 -12.43 -14.99
CA GLN A 372 -3.65 -12.96 -15.16
C GLN A 372 -3.13 -13.27 -13.76
N ASP A 373 -3.54 -14.45 -13.25
CA ASP A 373 -2.56 -15.44 -12.84
C ASP A 373 -1.43 -15.31 -13.84
N ILE A 374 -0.40 -14.60 -13.39
CA ILE A 374 0.90 -14.71 -14.00
C ILE A 374 1.18 -16.19 -13.83
N ASP A 375 0.94 -16.96 -14.89
CA ASP A 375 1.66 -18.18 -15.11
C ASP A 375 3.12 -17.75 -15.22
N LEU A 376 3.74 -17.62 -14.04
CA LEU A 376 5.15 -17.31 -13.82
C LEU A 376 6.03 -18.37 -14.47
N SER A 377 5.45 -19.45 -15.02
CA SER A 377 6.15 -20.51 -15.71
C SER A 377 6.19 -20.40 -17.24
N LYS A 378 5.43 -19.50 -17.90
CA LYS A 378 5.34 -19.52 -19.39
C LYS A 378 5.51 -18.21 -20.17
N SER A 379 5.78 -17.06 -19.53
CA SER A 379 6.07 -15.80 -20.26
C SER A 379 7.44 -15.17 -19.92
N ILE A 380 8.41 -15.96 -19.49
CA ILE A 380 9.82 -15.56 -19.49
C ILE A 380 10.46 -16.19 -20.73
N THR A 381 10.16 -15.64 -21.90
CA THR A 381 11.11 -15.73 -23.01
C THR A 381 11.91 -14.44 -23.00
N SER A 382 13.13 -14.55 -22.50
CA SER A 382 14.07 -13.52 -22.09
C SER A 382 14.60 -12.61 -23.22
N GLN A 383 13.73 -11.96 -24.01
CA GLN A 383 14.18 -11.17 -25.18
C GLN A 383 13.59 -9.77 -25.36
N ARG A 384 12.69 -9.24 -24.50
CA ARG A 384 12.08 -7.91 -24.73
C ARG A 384 12.31 -6.82 -23.68
N ILE A 385 13.12 -7.04 -22.65
CA ILE A 385 13.49 -5.99 -21.68
C ILE A 385 14.76 -5.20 -22.09
N LEU A 386 15.49 -5.65 -23.13
CA LEU A 386 16.83 -5.10 -23.44
C LEU A 386 16.86 -3.77 -24.22
N SER A 387 15.74 -3.11 -24.56
CA SER A 387 15.80 -1.96 -25.50
C SER A 387 15.56 -0.56 -24.93
N LYS A 388 15.29 -0.38 -23.63
CA LYS A 388 15.09 0.98 -23.07
C LYS A 388 15.54 1.10 -21.61
N ILE A 389 16.84 1.20 -21.38
CA ILE A 389 17.40 1.77 -20.14
C ILE A 389 18.32 2.93 -20.54
N PRO A 390 18.20 4.11 -19.92
CA PRO A 390 19.17 5.18 -20.11
C PRO A 390 20.55 4.66 -19.68
N GLN A 391 21.47 4.59 -20.64
CA GLN A 391 22.89 4.48 -20.33
C GLN A 391 23.25 5.72 -19.50
N THR A 392 23.52 5.55 -18.19
CA THR A 392 24.52 6.27 -17.37
C THR A 392 24.19 6.46 -15.87
N ASN A 393 23.02 6.11 -15.33
CA ASN A 393 22.75 6.42 -13.91
C ASN A 393 22.65 5.18 -13.01
N THR A 394 23.48 5.15 -11.96
CA THR A 394 23.48 4.18 -10.85
C THR A 394 22.07 3.95 -10.30
N PRO A 395 21.63 2.70 -10.05
CA PRO A 395 20.32 2.44 -9.47
C PRO A 395 20.24 2.99 -8.03
N VAL A 396 19.23 3.85 -7.78
CA VAL A 396 18.98 4.48 -6.47
C VAL A 396 17.84 3.77 -5.76
N PHE A 397 18.00 3.42 -4.48
CA PHE A 397 16.90 2.90 -3.67
C PHE A 397 15.91 4.04 -3.36
N THR A 398 14.70 3.96 -3.90
CA THR A 398 13.67 5.00 -3.75
C THR A 398 12.94 4.82 -2.42
N ILE A 399 13.48 5.37 -1.35
CA ILE A 399 12.89 5.32 0.00
C ILE A 399 12.27 6.71 0.32
N PRO A 400 11.12 6.86 1.00
CA PRO A 400 10.62 8.17 1.48
C PRO A 400 11.52 8.78 2.59
N THR A 401 11.47 10.09 2.86
CA THR A 401 12.22 10.76 3.94
C THR A 401 11.32 11.06 5.15
N ARG A 402 11.63 10.52 6.34
CA ARG A 402 10.91 10.75 7.62
C ARG A 402 11.81 10.57 8.86
N THR A 403 11.36 11.10 10.01
CA THR A 403 12.15 11.66 11.12
C THR A 403 12.19 10.86 12.43
N ILE A 404 11.93 9.55 12.45
CA ILE A 404 12.14 8.77 13.70
C ILE A 404 13.64 8.46 13.87
N SER A 405 14.17 8.64 15.08
CA SER A 405 15.56 8.25 15.38
C SER A 405 15.68 6.75 15.66
N GLY A 406 16.88 6.18 15.48
CA GLY A 406 17.15 4.77 15.81
C GLY A 406 16.91 4.46 17.30
N THR A 407 17.32 5.37 18.18
CA THR A 407 17.07 5.28 19.63
C THR A 407 15.59 5.31 19.97
N GLU A 408 14.83 6.24 19.41
CA GLU A 408 13.39 6.35 19.63
C GLU A 408 12.65 5.09 19.18
N PHE A 409 12.99 4.58 17.99
CA PHE A 409 12.43 3.32 17.52
C PHE A 409 12.78 2.16 18.44
N GLY A 410 14.05 2.01 18.82
CA GLY A 410 14.49 0.97 19.76
C GLY A 410 13.72 0.98 21.08
N ASN A 411 13.48 2.17 21.65
CA ASN A 411 12.70 2.34 22.87
C ASN A 411 11.24 1.92 22.67
N SER A 412 10.62 2.28 21.53
CA SER A 412 9.23 1.91 21.22
C SER A 412 8.98 0.40 21.16
N ILE A 413 10.00 -0.38 20.79
CA ILE A 413 9.89 -1.85 20.68
C ILE A 413 10.59 -2.60 21.83
N MET A 414 11.04 -1.88 22.87
CA MET A 414 11.75 -2.47 24.01
C MET A 414 10.91 -3.54 24.72
N ASN A 415 9.63 -3.22 24.99
CA ASN A 415 8.73 -4.07 25.77
C ASN A 415 7.81 -4.96 24.91
N VAL A 416 7.98 -4.95 23.58
CA VAL A 416 7.16 -5.75 22.63
C VAL A 416 7.64 -7.21 22.55
N GLY A 417 8.90 -7.46 22.94
CA GLY A 417 9.54 -8.78 22.88
C GLY A 417 9.79 -9.29 21.45
N PRO A 418 10.38 -10.49 21.28
CA PRO A 418 10.67 -11.09 19.96
C PRO A 418 9.41 -11.66 19.27
N THR A 419 8.33 -10.90 19.25
CA THR A 419 7.01 -11.32 18.76
C THR A 419 6.80 -10.97 17.28
N GLN A 420 5.72 -11.47 16.68
CA GLN A 420 5.30 -11.04 15.35
C GLN A 420 4.98 -9.54 15.32
N THR A 421 4.47 -8.97 16.42
CA THR A 421 4.22 -7.52 16.55
C THR A 421 5.50 -6.71 16.38
N ARG A 422 6.63 -7.14 16.96
CA ARG A 422 7.94 -6.47 16.73
C ARG A 422 8.31 -6.47 15.25
N GLU A 423 8.13 -7.60 14.57
CA GLU A 423 8.45 -7.73 13.14
C GLU A 423 7.54 -6.86 12.26
N ASP A 424 6.26 -6.75 12.60
CA ASP A 424 5.30 -5.88 11.90
C ASP A 424 5.63 -4.39 12.11
N LEU A 425 6.05 -4.01 13.33
CA LEU A 425 6.53 -2.65 13.63
C LEU A 425 7.81 -2.31 12.86
N ILE A 426 8.77 -3.24 12.81
CA ILE A 426 10.00 -3.10 12.00
C ILE A 426 9.63 -2.92 10.53
N PHE A 427 8.78 -3.78 9.98
CA PHE A 427 8.34 -3.68 8.59
C PHE A 427 7.65 -2.34 8.29
N ALA A 428 6.79 -1.85 9.20
CA ALA A 428 6.12 -0.57 9.06
C ALA A 428 7.11 0.60 8.96
N GLN A 429 8.24 0.58 9.68
CA GLN A 429 9.28 1.61 9.58
C GLN A 429 9.96 1.61 8.21
N PHE A 430 10.30 0.44 7.67
CA PHE A 430 10.85 0.32 6.32
C PHE A 430 9.84 0.73 5.24
N GLN A 431 8.56 0.39 5.42
CA GLN A 431 7.47 0.84 4.55
C GLN A 431 7.27 2.36 4.59
N ALA A 432 7.43 2.97 5.76
CA ALA A 432 7.37 4.42 5.95
C ALA A 432 8.63 5.15 5.42
N GLY A 433 9.71 4.42 5.14
CA GLY A 433 10.96 4.96 4.62
C GLY A 433 11.92 5.50 5.67
N ASN A 434 11.79 5.08 6.93
CA ASN A 434 12.63 5.53 8.04
C ASN A 434 14.02 4.87 8.01
N VAL A 435 14.73 5.03 6.90
CA VAL A 435 16.08 4.49 6.66
C VAL A 435 17.03 5.68 6.49
N PRO A 436 18.24 5.63 7.09
CA PRO A 436 19.25 6.68 6.93
C PRO A 436 19.56 6.99 5.46
N ASP A 437 19.89 8.24 5.16
CA ASP A 437 20.13 8.70 3.79
C ASP A 437 21.39 8.06 3.20
N PHE A 438 22.42 7.82 4.02
CA PHE A 438 23.63 7.12 3.55
C PHE A 438 23.32 5.73 2.99
N MET A 439 22.28 5.05 3.48
CA MET A 439 21.89 3.71 3.00
C MET A 439 21.29 3.72 1.59
N ARG A 440 20.84 4.89 1.09
CA ARG A 440 20.17 5.00 -0.22
C ARG A 440 21.15 4.95 -1.39
N ASN A 441 22.44 5.19 -1.11
CA ASN A 441 23.53 5.17 -2.07
C ASN A 441 24.08 3.75 -2.21
N ALA A 442 23.61 3.02 -3.22
CA ALA A 442 24.04 1.65 -3.45
C ALA A 442 25.50 1.59 -3.92
N ILE A 443 26.28 0.65 -3.37
CA ILE A 443 27.70 0.50 -3.66
C ILE A 443 27.88 -0.61 -4.72
N PRO A 444 28.54 -0.34 -5.86
CA PRO A 444 28.82 -1.35 -6.86
C PRO A 444 29.87 -2.35 -6.36
N ILE A 445 29.62 -3.63 -6.60
CA ILE A 445 30.58 -4.72 -6.43
C ILE A 445 30.83 -5.34 -7.80
N THR A 446 32.08 -5.30 -8.23
CA THR A 446 32.54 -5.88 -9.47
C THR A 446 33.13 -7.27 -9.21
N VAL A 447 32.61 -8.27 -9.92
CA VAL A 447 33.06 -9.66 -9.86
C VAL A 447 33.44 -10.10 -11.26
N THR A 448 34.62 -10.69 -11.41
CA THR A 448 35.08 -11.24 -12.68
C THR A 448 35.36 -12.74 -12.53
N ALA A 449 34.87 -13.54 -13.48
CA ALA A 449 35.27 -14.94 -13.62
C ALA A 449 35.42 -15.29 -15.11
N GLY A 450 36.62 -15.72 -15.50
CA GLY A 450 36.94 -15.92 -16.92
C GLY A 450 36.80 -14.61 -17.71
N ASN A 451 35.98 -14.63 -18.76
CA ASN A 451 35.72 -13.47 -19.61
C ASN A 451 34.49 -12.65 -19.16
N ASP A 452 33.76 -13.12 -18.16
CA ASP A 452 32.53 -12.47 -17.71
C ASP A 452 32.79 -11.56 -16.50
N THR A 453 32.31 -10.32 -16.59
CA THR A 453 32.34 -9.34 -15.51
C THR A 453 30.91 -8.96 -15.12
N LEU A 454 30.53 -9.28 -13.88
CA LEU A 454 29.25 -8.93 -13.28
C LEU A 454 29.44 -7.77 -12.30
N ILE A 455 28.56 -6.77 -12.37
CA ILE A 455 28.46 -5.69 -11.39
C ILE A 455 27.08 -5.76 -10.75
N TYR A 456 27.04 -5.89 -9.42
CA TYR A 456 25.82 -5.79 -8.63
C TYR A 456 25.93 -4.67 -7.61
N TRP A 457 24.80 -4.11 -7.18
CA TRP A 457 24.78 -3.00 -6.22
C TRP A 457 24.25 -3.46 -4.88
N VAL A 458 24.95 -3.12 -3.80
CA VAL A 458 24.62 -3.53 -2.44
C VAL A 458 24.40 -2.33 -1.53
N LEU A 459 23.55 -2.45 -0.52
CA LEU A 459 23.46 -1.45 0.54
C LEU A 459 24.81 -1.32 1.28
N PRO A 460 25.22 -0.09 1.65
CA PRO A 460 26.47 0.16 2.39
C PRO A 460 26.60 -0.64 3.68
N ASP A 461 25.49 -0.80 4.40
CA ASP A 461 25.42 -1.53 5.67
C ASP A 461 24.25 -2.54 5.65
N VAL A 462 24.08 -3.27 6.75
CA VAL A 462 22.87 -4.03 7.03
C VAL A 462 21.70 -3.09 7.33
N LEU A 463 20.47 -3.54 7.08
CA LEU A 463 19.26 -2.75 7.29
C LEU A 463 19.21 -2.12 8.68
N CYS A 464 18.98 -0.81 8.69
CA CYS A 464 18.88 0.00 9.88
C CYS A 464 17.71 0.99 9.75
N ILE A 465 17.15 1.35 10.91
CA ILE A 465 16.07 2.32 11.03
C ILE A 465 16.63 3.54 11.76
N GLY A 466 16.34 4.74 11.26
CA GLY A 466 16.73 5.99 11.91
C GLY A 466 17.22 7.05 10.93
N THR A 467 18.03 7.96 11.44
CA THR A 467 18.66 9.06 10.72
C THR A 467 20.17 8.80 10.54
N ASP A 468 20.85 9.58 9.71
CA ASP A 468 22.31 9.47 9.54
C ASP A 468 23.11 9.63 10.84
N LYS A 469 22.55 10.36 11.82
CA LYS A 469 23.19 10.64 13.11
C LYS A 469 22.82 9.63 14.20
N ASP A 470 21.64 9.04 14.12
CA ASP A 470 21.12 8.10 15.10
C ASP A 470 20.29 7.02 14.40
N TYR A 471 20.89 5.85 14.26
CA TYR A 471 20.30 4.68 13.61
C TYR A 471 20.55 3.39 14.38
N LEU A 472 19.58 2.49 14.25
CA LEU A 472 19.55 1.17 14.87
C LEU A 472 19.60 0.10 13.79
N ARG A 473 20.71 -0.64 13.69
CA ARG A 473 20.78 -1.86 12.89
C ARG A 473 19.76 -2.85 13.44
N THR A 474 18.84 -3.29 12.59
CA THR A 474 17.62 -3.96 13.02
C THR A 474 17.58 -5.40 12.49
N PRO A 475 18.14 -6.38 13.23
CA PRO A 475 17.93 -7.80 13.02
C PRO A 475 16.44 -8.15 13.03
N MET A 476 16.04 -9.01 12.10
CA MET A 476 14.68 -9.49 11.93
C MET A 476 14.72 -10.92 11.36
N ASN A 477 13.57 -11.57 11.28
CA ASN A 477 13.48 -12.90 10.68
C ASN A 477 13.53 -12.82 9.13
N PRO A 478 13.93 -13.90 8.44
CA PRO A 478 14.04 -13.90 6.98
C PRO A 478 12.73 -13.60 6.23
N LEU A 479 11.57 -13.92 6.80
CA LEU A 479 10.27 -13.64 6.17
C LEU A 479 9.99 -12.12 6.13
N THR A 480 10.32 -11.41 7.21
CA THR A 480 10.25 -9.94 7.26
C THR A 480 11.28 -9.33 6.32
N ALA A 481 12.51 -9.84 6.33
CA ALA A 481 13.58 -9.38 5.44
C ALA A 481 13.20 -9.54 3.96
N LYS A 482 12.59 -10.66 3.57
CA LYS A 482 12.11 -10.91 2.21
C LYS A 482 11.04 -9.89 1.78
N LYS A 483 10.07 -9.58 2.65
CA LYS A 483 9.05 -8.54 2.37
C LYS A 483 9.68 -7.17 2.12
N ILE A 484 10.73 -6.81 2.87
CA ILE A 484 11.45 -5.54 2.67
C ILE A 484 12.27 -5.59 1.39
N ALA A 485 12.90 -6.72 1.08
CA ALA A 485 13.62 -6.91 -0.18
C ALA A 485 12.67 -6.71 -1.37
N ASP A 486 11.47 -7.29 -1.32
CA ASP A 486 10.44 -7.12 -2.36
C ASP A 486 9.99 -5.65 -2.47
N LEU A 487 9.76 -4.98 -1.34
CA LEU A 487 9.39 -3.56 -1.30
C LEU A 487 10.46 -2.67 -1.98
N TYR A 488 11.74 -3.00 -1.82
CA TYR A 488 12.86 -2.23 -2.36
C TYR A 488 13.39 -2.74 -3.71
N SER A 489 12.69 -3.69 -4.36
CA SER A 489 13.15 -4.32 -5.61
C SER A 489 14.58 -4.88 -5.47
N ALA A 490 14.80 -5.64 -4.41
CA ALA A 490 16.08 -6.18 -3.98
C ALA A 490 15.98 -7.68 -3.65
N ILE A 491 17.13 -8.29 -3.40
CA ILE A 491 17.26 -9.70 -2.99
C ILE A 491 18.23 -9.81 -1.81
N LEU A 492 18.08 -10.87 -1.01
CA LEU A 492 19.07 -11.30 -0.02
C LEU A 492 20.31 -11.90 -0.71
N PRO A 493 21.52 -11.75 -0.13
CA PRO A 493 22.75 -12.31 -0.69
C PRO A 493 22.73 -13.83 -0.68
N THR A 494 23.50 -14.45 -1.56
CA THR A 494 23.98 -15.83 -1.40
C THR A 494 25.19 -15.85 -0.46
N ARG A 495 25.65 -17.04 -0.06
CA ARG A 495 26.92 -17.20 0.65
C ARG A 495 28.10 -16.56 -0.11
N LYS A 496 28.17 -16.78 -1.43
CA LYS A 496 29.24 -16.22 -2.27
C LYS A 496 29.21 -14.69 -2.31
N MET A 497 28.02 -14.11 -2.46
CA MET A 497 27.86 -12.65 -2.44
C MET A 497 28.23 -12.05 -1.09
N ALA A 498 27.85 -12.69 0.03
CA ALA A 498 28.26 -12.25 1.37
C ALA A 498 29.79 -12.19 1.51
N HIS A 499 30.51 -13.20 0.99
CA HIS A 499 31.96 -13.19 0.96
C HIS A 499 32.54 -12.10 0.03
N GLN A 500 32.00 -11.93 -1.18
CA GLN A 500 32.42 -10.88 -2.12
C GLN A 500 32.23 -9.47 -1.56
N ILE A 501 31.11 -9.24 -0.87
CA ILE A 501 30.80 -7.98 -0.18
C ILE A 501 31.82 -7.74 0.94
N TRP A 502 32.14 -8.76 1.74
CA TRP A 502 33.19 -8.64 2.75
C TRP A 502 34.54 -8.31 2.13
N GLN A 503 34.94 -8.98 1.04
CA GLN A 503 36.19 -8.71 0.33
C GLN A 503 36.25 -7.24 -0.14
N ALA A 504 35.17 -6.75 -0.75
CA ALA A 504 35.06 -5.39 -1.27
C ALA A 504 34.86 -4.31 -0.18
N ALA A 505 34.46 -4.67 1.04
CA ALA A 505 34.18 -3.70 2.09
C ALA A 505 35.41 -2.88 2.49
N THR A 506 35.30 -1.56 2.40
CA THR A 506 36.33 -0.61 2.87
C THR A 506 36.51 -0.70 4.38
N ILE A 507 35.41 -0.92 5.11
CA ILE A 507 35.41 -1.06 6.56
C ILE A 507 35.14 -2.52 6.93
N LYS A 508 36.17 -3.22 7.41
CA LYS A 508 36.07 -4.58 7.96
C LYS A 508 36.20 -4.52 9.48
N LEU A 509 35.09 -4.70 10.19
CA LEU A 509 35.10 -4.73 11.66
C LEU A 509 35.36 -6.15 12.17
N ASN A 510 36.07 -6.25 13.30
CA ASN A 510 36.19 -7.51 14.03
C ASN A 510 34.82 -7.93 14.58
N PRO A 511 34.41 -9.21 14.43
CA PRO A 511 33.22 -9.73 15.09
C PRO A 511 33.26 -9.50 16.60
N ASN A 512 32.15 -9.05 17.18
CA ASN A 512 32.08 -8.72 18.60
C ASN A 512 30.74 -9.20 19.23
N PRO A 513 30.50 -10.52 19.32
CA PRO A 513 29.26 -11.08 19.84
C PRO A 513 28.97 -10.61 21.28
N ASN A 514 27.70 -10.63 21.70
CA ASN A 514 27.29 -10.22 23.05
C ASN A 514 27.71 -11.22 24.14
N GLY A 515 28.04 -12.46 23.77
CA GLY A 515 28.38 -13.53 24.73
C GLY A 515 27.17 -14.13 25.44
N ALA A 516 27.44 -14.93 26.47
CA ALA A 516 26.43 -15.61 27.28
C ALA A 516 25.48 -14.62 28.02
N PRO A 517 24.26 -15.03 28.40
CA PRO A 517 23.65 -16.35 28.15
C PRO A 517 23.25 -16.56 26.68
N TYR A 518 23.30 -17.82 26.22
CA TYR A 518 22.90 -18.24 24.87
C TYR A 518 21.50 -18.86 24.91
N ASP A 519 20.52 -18.04 25.32
CA ASP A 519 19.13 -18.44 25.52
C ASP A 519 18.17 -17.58 24.67
N ALA A 520 16.87 -17.64 24.97
CA ALA A 520 15.85 -16.88 24.24
C ALA A 520 16.07 -15.35 24.27
N THR A 521 16.84 -14.83 25.22
CA THR A 521 17.18 -13.40 25.28
C THR A 521 18.00 -12.95 24.07
N MET A 522 18.64 -13.87 23.33
CA MET A 522 19.34 -13.56 22.07
C MET A 522 18.45 -12.86 21.04
N MET A 523 17.12 -13.05 21.10
CA MET A 523 16.17 -12.38 20.21
C MET A 523 15.60 -11.07 20.78
N SER A 524 16.02 -10.66 21.99
CA SER A 524 15.48 -9.48 22.67
C SER A 524 15.90 -8.16 22.01
N THR A 525 15.03 -7.16 22.12
CA THR A 525 15.33 -5.79 21.69
C THR A 525 16.54 -5.21 22.43
N GLU A 526 16.69 -5.53 23.72
CA GLU A 526 17.82 -5.10 24.54
C GLU A 526 19.16 -5.58 23.97
N ARG A 527 19.29 -6.87 23.63
CA ARG A 527 20.52 -7.42 23.03
C ARG A 527 20.80 -6.83 21.65
N MET A 528 19.76 -6.54 20.88
CA MET A 528 19.88 -5.82 19.61
C MET A 528 20.46 -4.41 19.80
N ILE A 529 19.89 -3.61 20.72
CA ILE A 529 20.35 -2.24 21.00
C ILE A 529 21.78 -2.26 21.53
N PHE A 530 22.08 -3.14 22.49
CA PHE A 530 23.42 -3.29 23.04
C PHE A 530 24.45 -3.60 21.96
N HIS A 531 24.15 -4.54 21.06
CA HIS A 531 25.06 -4.87 19.96
C HIS A 531 25.18 -3.74 18.94
N ASN A 532 24.11 -2.98 18.68
CA ASN A 532 24.20 -1.79 17.84
C ASN A 532 25.19 -0.77 18.42
N ASN A 533 25.11 -0.49 19.72
CA ASN A 533 26.00 0.46 20.40
C ASN A 533 27.47 0.01 20.33
N LYS A 534 27.74 -1.30 20.47
CA LYS A 534 29.09 -1.86 20.27
C LYS A 534 29.63 -1.59 18.86
N ILE A 535 28.78 -1.73 17.84
CA ILE A 535 29.16 -1.43 16.45
C ILE A 535 29.37 0.07 16.25
N GLN A 536 28.49 0.93 16.78
CA GLN A 536 28.64 2.38 16.68
C GLN A 536 29.95 2.85 17.32
N ALA A 537 30.30 2.32 18.50
CA ALA A 537 31.58 2.61 19.14
C ALA A 537 32.78 2.19 18.28
N ALA A 538 32.71 1.03 17.62
CA ALA A 538 33.75 0.55 16.70
C ALA A 538 33.86 1.35 15.39
N LEU A 539 32.84 2.16 15.06
CA LEU A 539 32.80 3.02 13.88
C LEU A 539 33.30 4.45 14.14
N THR A 540 33.71 4.76 15.37
CA THR A 540 34.26 6.09 15.71
C THR A 540 35.39 6.44 14.74
N ASN A 541 35.31 7.64 14.11
CA ASN A 541 36.23 8.14 13.08
C ASN A 541 36.18 7.43 11.71
N LYS A 542 35.10 6.70 11.40
CA LYS A 542 34.83 6.17 10.06
C LYS A 542 33.78 7.02 9.33
N ILE A 543 33.83 7.02 8.01
CA ILE A 543 32.90 7.80 7.17
C ILE A 543 31.59 7.01 7.01
N PRO A 544 30.43 7.56 7.42
CA PRO A 544 29.13 6.93 7.15
C PRO A 544 28.89 6.77 5.65
N GLY A 545 28.32 5.62 5.24
CA GLY A 545 28.02 5.32 3.83
C GLY A 545 29.12 4.57 3.06
N GLU A 546 30.28 4.33 3.65
CA GLU A 546 31.23 3.34 3.10
C GLU A 546 30.74 1.90 3.32
N LEU A 547 31.15 0.99 2.43
CA LEU A 547 30.77 -0.42 2.54
C LEU A 547 31.40 -1.04 3.80
N ILE A 548 30.54 -1.50 4.71
CA ILE A 548 30.94 -2.11 5.99
C ILE A 548 30.54 -3.57 6.07
N SER A 549 31.44 -4.43 6.57
CA SER A 549 31.20 -5.85 6.80
C SER A 549 31.94 -6.38 8.05
N GLY A 550 31.69 -7.64 8.41
CA GLY A 550 32.32 -8.37 9.53
C GLY A 550 31.58 -8.30 10.87
N HIS A 551 30.79 -7.26 11.09
CA HIS A 551 30.13 -6.99 12.37
C HIS A 551 28.87 -7.84 12.66
N LYS A 552 28.26 -8.50 11.67
CA LYS A 552 27.04 -9.32 11.80
C LYS A 552 27.16 -10.64 11.01
N LYS A 553 26.20 -11.55 11.20
CA LYS A 553 25.97 -12.72 10.34
C LYS A 553 24.94 -12.35 9.27
N ASP A 554 25.32 -12.38 8.00
CA ASP A 554 24.38 -12.14 6.92
C ASP A 554 23.34 -13.29 6.84
N VAL A 555 22.06 -12.91 6.78
CA VAL A 555 20.98 -13.84 6.39
C VAL A 555 21.01 -13.97 4.88
N VAL A 556 21.15 -15.20 4.39
CA VAL A 556 21.39 -15.49 2.97
C VAL A 556 20.28 -16.35 2.38
N ILE A 557 20.21 -16.40 1.05
CA ILE A 557 19.54 -17.46 0.29
C ILE A 557 20.54 -18.57 -0.04
N SER A 558 20.06 -19.82 -0.01
CA SER A 558 20.89 -21.01 -0.22
C SER A 558 20.04 -22.14 -0.79
N ILE A 559 20.65 -23.00 -1.61
CA ILE A 559 20.00 -24.20 -2.16
C ILE A 559 19.57 -25.14 -1.02
N GLY A 560 20.30 -25.16 0.10
CA GLY A 560 19.94 -25.94 1.28
C GLY A 560 18.51 -25.67 1.78
N LEU A 561 17.98 -24.47 1.58
CA LEU A 561 16.61 -24.11 1.97
C LEU A 561 15.54 -24.78 1.09
N LEU A 562 15.86 -25.26 -0.12
CA LEU A 562 14.93 -26.11 -0.88
C LEU A 562 14.63 -27.41 -0.14
N THR A 563 15.61 -27.92 0.62
CA THR A 563 15.45 -29.14 1.44
C THR A 563 14.91 -28.83 2.83
N LYS A 564 15.11 -27.60 3.32
CA LYS A 564 14.66 -27.14 4.65
C LYS A 564 13.95 -25.78 4.54
N PRO A 565 12.77 -25.71 3.92
CA PRO A 565 12.09 -24.44 3.63
C PRO A 565 11.60 -23.71 4.89
N GLN A 566 11.56 -24.41 6.03
CA GLN A 566 11.14 -23.84 7.32
C GLN A 566 12.30 -23.26 8.13
N ASN A 567 13.51 -23.18 7.56
CA ASN A 567 14.71 -22.75 8.26
C ASN A 567 15.23 -21.40 7.77
N VAL A 568 16.15 -20.81 8.54
CA VAL A 568 16.94 -19.64 8.14
C VAL A 568 18.37 -20.05 7.77
N ALA A 569 18.90 -19.51 6.68
CA ALA A 569 20.31 -19.64 6.31
C ALA A 569 21.11 -18.42 6.74
N ILE A 570 22.17 -18.63 7.53
CA ILE A 570 23.04 -17.59 8.07
C ILE A 570 24.52 -17.91 7.79
N VAL A 571 25.31 -16.89 7.50
CA VAL A 571 26.77 -16.98 7.34
C VAL A 571 27.41 -15.68 7.80
N GLY A 572 28.64 -15.74 8.30
CA GLY A 572 29.45 -14.54 8.47
C GLY A 572 30.11 -14.45 9.83
N TRP A 573 30.10 -13.24 10.40
CA TRP A 573 31.12 -12.83 11.37
C TRP A 573 32.52 -13.07 10.81
N TRP A 574 32.81 -12.32 9.75
CA TRP A 574 34.10 -12.33 9.06
C TRP A 574 35.09 -11.46 9.82
N TYR A 575 36.21 -12.03 10.23
CA TYR A 575 37.37 -11.27 10.66
C TYR A 575 38.01 -10.55 9.48
N PRO A 576 38.73 -9.43 9.70
CA PRO A 576 39.54 -8.78 8.67
C PRO A 576 40.57 -9.72 8.02
N SER A 577 41.00 -10.78 8.70
CA SER A 577 41.87 -11.83 8.17
C SER A 577 41.20 -12.77 7.15
N GLY A 578 39.87 -12.75 7.04
CA GLY A 578 39.08 -13.65 6.19
C GLY A 578 38.57 -14.91 6.87
N GLN A 579 38.98 -15.18 8.11
CA GLN A 579 38.37 -16.23 8.92
C GLN A 579 36.93 -15.86 9.28
N MET A 580 35.99 -16.81 9.23
CA MET A 580 34.61 -16.61 9.68
C MET A 580 34.29 -17.43 10.93
N ILE A 581 33.47 -16.87 11.82
CA ILE A 581 32.97 -17.61 13.00
C ILE A 581 31.77 -18.50 12.63
N GLN A 582 30.89 -18.02 11.74
CA GLN A 582 29.69 -18.75 11.33
C GLN A 582 29.81 -19.19 9.86
N PRO A 583 30.21 -20.44 9.59
CA PRO A 583 30.00 -21.06 8.29
C PRO A 583 28.51 -21.08 7.91
N LEU A 584 28.22 -21.26 6.62
CA LEU A 584 26.86 -21.37 6.12
C LEU A 584 26.08 -22.42 6.92
N ASN A 585 25.05 -21.98 7.63
CA ASN A 585 24.17 -22.83 8.40
C ASN A 585 22.72 -22.51 8.03
N TYR A 586 22.06 -23.49 7.43
CA TYR A 586 20.64 -23.47 7.08
C TYR A 586 19.82 -24.53 7.85
N ALA A 587 20.44 -25.20 8.83
CA ALA A 587 19.89 -26.41 9.46
C ALA A 587 19.49 -26.22 10.93
N SER A 588 20.11 -25.28 11.66
CA SER A 588 19.98 -25.20 13.12
C SER A 588 18.80 -24.38 13.63
N HIS A 589 18.24 -23.48 12.82
CA HIS A 589 17.23 -22.53 13.27
C HIS A 589 16.06 -22.44 12.29
N ASP A 590 14.86 -22.28 12.84
CA ASP A 590 13.66 -22.05 12.06
C ASP A 590 13.65 -20.64 11.42
N ARG A 591 12.73 -20.44 10.46
CA ARG A 591 12.55 -19.21 9.71
C ARG A 591 11.97 -18.03 10.51
N PHE A 592 11.61 -18.24 11.78
CA PHE A 592 11.20 -17.18 12.71
C PHE A 592 12.35 -16.73 13.60
N TYR A 593 13.48 -17.45 13.61
CA TYR A 593 14.66 -17.07 14.38
C TYR A 593 15.22 -15.71 13.94
N LYS A 594 15.56 -14.87 14.93
CA LYS A 594 15.87 -13.44 14.76
C LYS A 594 16.83 -12.96 15.85
N ASP A 595 18.00 -13.57 15.86
CA ASP A 595 19.10 -13.25 16.78
C ASP A 595 19.57 -11.80 16.58
N TYR A 596 19.98 -11.13 17.67
CA TYR A 596 20.67 -9.84 17.62
C TYR A 596 21.83 -9.82 16.63
N SER A 597 22.44 -10.98 16.34
CA SER A 597 23.57 -11.11 15.43
C SER A 597 23.20 -11.12 13.94
N HIS A 598 21.92 -11.24 13.56
CA HIS A 598 21.50 -11.23 12.15
C HIS A 598 21.77 -9.86 11.52
N GLY A 599 22.35 -9.89 10.32
CA GLY A 599 22.54 -8.79 9.41
C GLY A 599 21.68 -9.03 8.17
N ILE A 600 20.75 -8.13 7.90
CA ILE A 600 19.97 -8.18 6.66
C ILE A 600 20.63 -7.24 5.67
N ARG A 601 21.23 -7.79 4.63
CA ARG A 601 21.84 -7.01 3.55
C ARG A 601 21.02 -7.18 2.29
N LEU A 602 20.80 -6.10 1.56
CA LEU A 602 20.03 -6.12 0.32
C LEU A 602 20.92 -5.81 -0.87
N ILE A 603 20.70 -6.56 -1.94
CA ILE A 603 21.34 -6.41 -3.24
C ILE A 603 20.26 -5.99 -4.24
N ASN A 604 20.55 -4.98 -5.05
CA ASN A 604 19.63 -4.53 -6.08
C ASN A 604 19.31 -5.69 -7.05
N ARG A 605 18.04 -5.81 -7.44
CA ARG A 605 17.60 -6.85 -8.38
C ARG A 605 18.23 -6.69 -9.76
N MET A 606 18.53 -5.46 -10.17
CA MET A 606 19.19 -5.17 -11.44
C MET A 606 20.70 -5.24 -11.31
N VAL A 607 21.32 -6.06 -12.14
CA VAL A 607 22.78 -6.23 -12.24
C VAL A 607 23.22 -6.04 -13.69
N THR A 608 24.51 -5.79 -13.92
CA THR A 608 25.06 -5.79 -15.28
C THR A 608 26.06 -6.92 -15.47
N ILE A 609 26.01 -7.63 -16.58
CA ILE A 609 27.02 -8.59 -17.01
C ILE A 609 27.59 -8.10 -18.34
N ASN A 610 28.90 -7.87 -18.41
CA ASN A 610 29.59 -7.35 -19.59
C ASN A 610 28.93 -6.08 -20.17
N GLY A 611 28.42 -5.21 -19.29
CA GLY A 611 27.72 -3.97 -19.65
C GLY A 611 26.25 -4.11 -20.05
N GLN A 612 25.70 -5.33 -20.10
CA GLN A 612 24.27 -5.59 -20.37
C GLN A 612 23.49 -5.80 -19.08
N TRP A 613 22.26 -5.28 -19.00
CA TRP A 613 21.41 -5.38 -17.80
C TRP A 613 20.70 -6.74 -17.71
N TYR A 614 20.71 -7.32 -16.51
CA TYR A 614 20.03 -8.56 -16.17
C TYR A 614 19.28 -8.44 -14.85
N ASP A 615 18.24 -9.26 -14.69
CA ASP A 615 17.61 -9.52 -13.40
C ASP A 615 18.41 -10.60 -12.65
N ILE A 616 18.79 -10.33 -11.40
CA ILE A 616 19.59 -11.25 -10.59
C ILE A 616 18.90 -12.61 -10.37
N TYR A 617 17.56 -12.68 -10.41
CA TYR A 617 16.84 -13.95 -10.36
C TYR A 617 17.10 -14.83 -11.60
N ASP A 618 17.26 -14.21 -12.77
CA ASP A 618 17.61 -14.91 -14.00
C ASP A 618 19.08 -15.34 -13.96
N VAL A 619 19.96 -14.48 -13.44
CA VAL A 619 21.39 -14.80 -13.26
C VAL A 619 21.58 -16.02 -12.35
N LEU A 620 20.86 -16.08 -11.22
CA LEU A 620 20.91 -17.21 -10.29
C LEU A 620 20.38 -18.51 -10.89
N GLN A 621 19.51 -18.46 -11.91
CA GLN A 621 19.03 -19.65 -12.62
C GLN A 621 19.89 -20.00 -13.84
N HIS A 622 20.73 -19.08 -14.30
CA HIS A 622 21.52 -19.26 -15.51
C HIS A 622 22.72 -20.20 -15.26
N LYS A 623 22.80 -21.28 -16.05
CA LYS A 623 23.83 -22.34 -15.88
C LYS A 623 25.27 -21.81 -15.81
N THR A 624 25.61 -20.82 -16.64
CA THR A 624 26.95 -20.20 -16.65
C THR A 624 27.09 -19.09 -15.62
N PHE A 625 26.24 -18.06 -15.67
CA PHE A 625 26.38 -16.86 -14.85
C PHE A 625 26.08 -17.05 -13.36
N ALA A 626 25.31 -18.07 -12.96
CA ALA A 626 25.06 -18.34 -11.55
C ALA A 626 26.37 -18.53 -10.78
N SER A 627 27.40 -19.12 -11.42
CA SER A 627 28.72 -19.31 -10.81
C SER A 627 29.41 -18.01 -10.40
N LEU A 628 29.04 -16.85 -10.97
CA LEU A 628 29.61 -15.55 -10.57
C LEU A 628 29.17 -15.15 -9.16
N ILE A 629 27.95 -15.53 -8.77
CA ILE A 629 27.29 -15.06 -7.54
C ILE A 629 26.74 -16.19 -6.66
N SER A 630 26.91 -17.46 -7.02
CA SER A 630 26.52 -18.62 -6.23
C SER A 630 27.63 -19.68 -6.31
N ASP A 631 27.99 -20.26 -5.18
CA ASP A 631 28.90 -21.40 -5.08
C ASP A 631 28.18 -22.74 -4.87
N GLU A 632 26.84 -22.70 -4.76
CA GLU A 632 25.98 -23.89 -4.68
C GLU A 632 25.47 -24.31 -6.07
N GLY A 633 25.74 -23.51 -7.12
CA GLY A 633 25.24 -23.71 -8.48
C GLY A 633 23.98 -22.88 -8.77
N PRO A 634 23.33 -23.12 -9.93
CA PRO A 634 22.12 -22.40 -10.34
C PRO A 634 20.88 -22.91 -9.59
N PHE A 635 20.00 -22.00 -9.15
CA PHE A 635 18.75 -22.33 -8.48
C PHE A 635 17.70 -21.22 -8.61
N ASN A 636 16.43 -21.57 -8.41
CA ASN A 636 15.35 -20.60 -8.40
C ASN A 636 15.21 -19.93 -7.02
N ALA A 637 15.76 -18.73 -6.89
CA ALA A 637 15.72 -17.98 -5.64
C ALA A 637 14.33 -17.42 -5.27
N THR A 638 13.33 -17.43 -6.16
CA THR A 638 11.97 -16.97 -5.82
C THR A 638 11.24 -17.93 -4.87
N GLN A 639 11.73 -19.17 -4.76
CA GLN A 639 11.22 -20.19 -3.85
C GLN A 639 11.77 -20.06 -2.42
N MET A 640 12.65 -19.09 -2.17
CA MET A 640 13.26 -18.89 -0.86
C MET A 640 12.39 -18.01 0.04
N TYR A 641 12.19 -18.44 1.28
CA TYR A 641 11.46 -17.70 2.32
C TYR A 641 10.03 -17.31 1.92
N THR A 642 9.32 -18.25 1.28
CA THR A 642 7.92 -18.13 0.86
C THR A 642 6.92 -18.35 1.99
#